data_AF-A0A950ATK4-F1
#
_entry.id   AF-A0A950ATK4-F1
#
_cell.length_a   1.000
_cell.length_b   1.000
_cell.length_c   1.000
_cell.angle_alpha   90.00
_cell.angle_beta   90.00
_cell.angle_gamma   90.00
#
_symmetry.space_group_name_H-M   'P 1'
#
loop_
_entity.id
_entity.type
_entity.pdbx_description
1 polymer ?
#
loop_
_entity_poly.entity_id
_entity_poly.type
_entity_poly.pdbx_seq_one_letter_code
_entity_poly.pdbx_strand_id
1 'polypeptide(L)'
;LARLFEAMDKGDPVLNVPTYNGGLFNTTPDDSDRREQRIARFLNGHKVPDRYLVQAIDRLSRDLDERTLGLVFIDYRSLEVRHLGSIYEGLLEFKLKVAGEDLTTQADKDQERYIPLSQAKAKRGKQFKAVVRKGEIYLSNDKAERRASGSYYTPDPIVEYIVAQTVGPVLNEKLEMLRADFREVRKDYDDEIQKTKAFPPPGVKTDADIRRFVVEKAYHAYQDLVERLFDLKVLDPTMGSGHFLVEAVDFITDRLLKFLNAFPINPVSFALERIRNSIQESLGEQGVTFDPAKLTDINLLKRHVLKRCIYGVDLNPMAVELAKVSLWLDAFTLGAPLSFLDHHLRCGNSLVGATFKDLERATTGLFRLNYEPLLRAINYVLLVSKVTDATAAEVASSVSQYDQARRALSGYQIVLDLLVARHFGLPLASALVAEGSDLDLAERERFLKSLHGDEERRLVAKVEVLARRPDRRFFHWETEFPEVFFGFSGVDGQQIEHRDRIEAGSAGFDVVVGNPPYDVLAEKELEIDLEEILGYVGGEPIYEPARKGKQNLYKLFICRGVRILRRCGRIGHIIPMALLGDDQAVGIRKMLLSETSLRAVEAFPQKDNPRNRVFEDAKLSTCVFISAKTAENAEFRSRVHPGKDIEPSSPSLLIRRIDVELYAPENQPIVACSQEDWDLAVRIMSSGRMRRLGEYATAYQGEVNETTDGKRG
;
A
#
# COMPACT_ATOMS: atom_id res chain seq x y z
N LEU A 1 -24.86 -1.16 -21.05
CA LEU A 1 -23.73 -0.64 -20.24
C LEU A 1 -23.82 0.87 -20.01
N ALA A 2 -23.90 1.70 -21.06
CA ALA A 2 -23.94 3.17 -20.94
C ALA A 2 -25.02 3.68 -19.96
N ARG A 3 -26.26 3.18 -20.09
CA ARG A 3 -27.35 3.54 -19.16
C ARG A 3 -27.09 3.13 -17.71
N LEU A 4 -26.39 2.00 -17.49
CA LEU A 4 -26.00 1.57 -16.14
C LEU A 4 -24.93 2.51 -15.57
N PHE A 5 -23.93 2.87 -16.37
CA PHE A 5 -22.91 3.84 -15.98
C PHE A 5 -23.55 5.19 -15.66
N GLU A 6 -24.47 5.67 -16.49
CA GLU A 6 -25.18 6.92 -16.24
C GLU A 6 -26.02 6.89 -14.96
N ALA A 7 -26.71 5.78 -14.68
CA ALA A 7 -27.46 5.62 -13.43
C ALA A 7 -26.54 5.59 -12.19
N MET A 8 -25.38 4.95 -12.28
CA MET A 8 -24.38 4.94 -11.20
C MET A 8 -23.69 6.31 -11.04
N ASP A 9 -23.53 7.03 -12.16
CA ASP A 9 -22.91 8.34 -12.21
C ASP A 9 -23.79 9.42 -11.59
N LYS A 10 -25.02 9.57 -12.11
CA LYS A 10 -25.90 10.70 -11.82
C LYS A 10 -27.03 10.35 -10.85
N GLY A 11 -27.12 9.08 -10.44
CA GLY A 11 -28.30 8.53 -9.78
C GLY A 11 -29.44 8.27 -10.78
N ASP A 12 -30.36 7.38 -10.40
CA ASP A 12 -31.62 7.15 -11.10
C ASP A 12 -32.72 6.85 -10.07
N PRO A 13 -33.63 7.81 -9.78
CA PRO A 13 -34.69 7.60 -8.80
C PRO A 13 -35.72 6.55 -9.24
N VAL A 14 -35.89 6.33 -10.55
CA VAL A 14 -36.80 5.31 -11.08
C VAL A 14 -36.27 3.91 -10.80
N LEU A 15 -34.95 3.74 -10.88
CA LEU A 15 -34.26 2.50 -10.52
C LEU A 15 -33.91 2.41 -9.03
N ASN A 16 -34.23 3.45 -8.24
CA ASN A 16 -33.85 3.61 -6.85
C ASN A 16 -32.33 3.47 -6.62
N VAL A 17 -31.54 4.05 -7.53
CA VAL A 17 -30.08 4.05 -7.50
C VAL A 17 -29.59 5.45 -7.08
N PRO A 18 -28.86 5.58 -5.96
CA PRO A 18 -28.27 6.86 -5.58
C PRO A 18 -27.04 7.18 -6.44
N THR A 19 -26.64 8.45 -6.41
CA THR A 19 -25.39 8.91 -6.99
C THR A 19 -24.21 8.27 -6.26
N TYR A 20 -23.48 7.39 -6.95
CA TYR A 20 -22.28 6.77 -6.39
C TYR A 20 -20.99 7.46 -6.84
N ASN A 21 -21.00 8.24 -7.92
CA ASN A 21 -19.79 8.59 -8.69
C ASN A 21 -18.61 9.12 -7.86
N GLY A 22 -17.60 8.26 -7.67
CA GLY A 22 -16.26 8.57 -7.17
C GLY A 22 -15.21 8.60 -8.28
N GLY A 23 -15.56 9.06 -9.48
CA GLY A 23 -14.72 9.09 -10.68
C GLY A 23 -14.83 7.85 -11.57
N LEU A 24 -15.09 6.67 -10.99
CA LEU A 24 -15.11 5.38 -11.71
C LEU A 24 -16.20 5.30 -12.80
N PHE A 25 -17.38 5.86 -12.53
CA PHE A 25 -18.55 5.75 -13.42
C PHE A 25 -18.78 7.01 -14.26
N ASN A 26 -17.84 7.96 -14.25
CA ASN A 26 -17.99 9.25 -14.92
C ASN A 26 -18.40 9.12 -16.40
N THR A 27 -19.55 9.69 -16.74
CA THR A 27 -20.12 9.74 -18.10
C THR A 27 -19.98 11.11 -18.76
N THR A 28 -19.61 12.15 -17.99
CA THR A 28 -19.39 13.52 -18.47
C THR A 28 -17.95 13.95 -18.23
N PRO A 29 -16.98 13.37 -18.97
CA PRO A 29 -15.58 13.70 -18.74
C PRO A 29 -15.24 15.11 -19.20
N ASP A 30 -14.36 15.78 -18.45
CA ASP A 30 -13.72 17.04 -18.84
C ASP A 30 -12.54 16.77 -19.80
N ASP A 31 -11.78 17.81 -20.17
CA ASP A 31 -10.58 17.70 -21.02
C ASP A 31 -9.27 17.49 -20.25
N SER A 32 -9.33 17.33 -18.93
CA SER A 32 -8.11 17.14 -18.11
C SER A 32 -7.43 15.81 -18.42
N ASP A 33 -6.13 15.76 -18.20
CA ASP A 33 -5.31 14.54 -18.34
C ASP A 33 -5.39 13.61 -17.12
N ARG A 34 -6.44 13.72 -16.31
CA ARG A 34 -6.68 12.74 -15.24
C ARG A 34 -7.05 11.38 -15.83
N ARG A 35 -6.68 10.32 -15.13
CA ARG A 35 -6.81 8.95 -15.65
C ARG A 35 -8.27 8.57 -15.84
N GLU A 36 -9.11 8.86 -14.86
CA GLU A 36 -10.55 8.60 -14.81
C GLU A 36 -11.23 9.31 -15.98
N GLN A 37 -10.82 10.55 -16.25
CA GLN A 37 -11.31 11.36 -17.37
C GLN A 37 -10.91 10.75 -18.72
N ARG A 38 -9.66 10.29 -18.88
CA ARG A 38 -9.24 9.56 -20.09
C ARG A 38 -10.03 8.26 -20.31
N ILE A 39 -10.26 7.48 -19.25
CA ILE A 39 -11.04 6.24 -19.33
C ILE A 39 -12.48 6.53 -19.74
N ALA A 40 -13.12 7.50 -19.09
CA ALA A 40 -14.47 7.95 -19.44
C ALA A 40 -14.56 8.43 -20.89
N ARG A 41 -13.60 9.24 -21.37
CA ARG A 41 -13.52 9.65 -22.78
C ARG A 41 -13.37 8.44 -23.72
N PHE A 42 -12.52 7.48 -23.37
CA PHE A 42 -12.35 6.24 -24.13
C PHE A 42 -13.67 5.45 -24.22
N LEU A 43 -14.36 5.23 -23.10
CA LEU A 43 -15.63 4.51 -23.05
C LEU A 43 -16.75 5.24 -23.81
N ASN A 44 -16.78 6.58 -23.76
CA ASN A 44 -17.72 7.38 -24.55
C ASN A 44 -17.45 7.27 -26.06
N GLY A 45 -16.18 7.19 -26.46
CA GLY A 45 -15.77 7.07 -27.86
C GLY A 45 -15.89 5.65 -28.45
N HIS A 46 -15.88 4.61 -27.61
CA HIS A 46 -15.84 3.21 -28.06
C HIS A 46 -17.06 2.42 -27.57
N LYS A 47 -17.96 2.06 -28.50
CA LYS A 47 -19.22 1.37 -28.18
C LYS A 47 -19.12 -0.12 -28.46
N VAL A 48 -19.63 -0.93 -27.52
CA VAL A 48 -19.80 -2.38 -27.69
C VAL A 48 -21.28 -2.69 -27.94
N PRO A 49 -21.64 -3.40 -29.02
CA PRO A 49 -23.03 -3.80 -29.28
C PRO A 49 -23.62 -4.68 -28.17
N ASP A 50 -24.88 -4.44 -27.82
CA ASP A 50 -25.58 -5.16 -26.74
C ASP A 50 -25.57 -6.68 -26.93
N ARG A 51 -25.58 -7.18 -28.17
CA ARG A 51 -25.50 -8.63 -28.47
C ARG A 51 -24.30 -9.31 -27.81
N TYR A 52 -23.15 -8.63 -27.73
CA TYR A 52 -21.94 -9.17 -27.11
C TYR A 52 -21.94 -8.95 -25.61
N LEU A 53 -22.43 -7.79 -25.16
CA LEU A 53 -22.53 -7.47 -23.74
C LEU A 53 -23.48 -8.42 -23.01
N VAL A 54 -24.63 -8.76 -23.61
CA VAL A 54 -25.60 -9.71 -23.04
C VAL A 54 -24.94 -11.07 -22.82
N GLN A 55 -24.14 -11.56 -23.78
CA GLN A 55 -23.41 -12.82 -23.60
C GLN A 55 -22.38 -12.76 -22.47
N ALA A 56 -21.68 -11.64 -22.33
CA ALA A 56 -20.71 -11.45 -21.25
C ALA A 56 -21.41 -11.38 -19.89
N ILE A 57 -22.48 -10.57 -19.75
CA ILE A 57 -23.26 -10.46 -18.52
C ILE A 57 -23.87 -11.82 -18.15
N ASP A 58 -24.38 -12.56 -19.12
CA ASP A 58 -24.97 -13.87 -18.87
C ASP A 58 -23.98 -14.89 -18.29
N ARG A 59 -22.76 -14.91 -18.85
CA ARG A 59 -21.64 -15.76 -18.36
C ARG A 59 -21.08 -15.31 -17.02
N LEU A 60 -21.19 -14.02 -16.69
CA LEU A 60 -20.85 -13.52 -15.36
C LEU A 60 -21.99 -13.80 -14.36
N SER A 61 -23.24 -13.87 -14.81
CA SER A 61 -24.38 -14.00 -13.91
C SER A 61 -24.68 -15.45 -13.53
N ARG A 62 -24.24 -16.42 -14.34
CA ARG A 62 -24.59 -17.84 -14.16
C ARG A 62 -23.41 -18.76 -14.42
N ASP A 63 -23.32 -19.81 -13.62
CA ASP A 63 -22.34 -20.89 -13.78
C ASP A 63 -23.04 -22.26 -13.89
N LEU A 64 -22.31 -23.26 -14.37
CA LEU A 64 -22.77 -24.64 -14.47
C LEU A 64 -22.66 -25.34 -13.11
N ASP A 65 -23.80 -25.78 -12.57
CA ASP A 65 -23.81 -26.59 -11.36
C ASP A 65 -23.25 -27.99 -11.63
N GLU A 66 -22.22 -28.39 -10.90
CA GLU A 66 -21.50 -29.66 -11.12
C GLU A 66 -22.40 -30.90 -10.94
N ARG A 67 -23.48 -30.79 -10.17
CA ARG A 67 -24.38 -31.92 -9.87
C ARG A 67 -25.53 -32.05 -10.85
N THR A 68 -26.18 -30.94 -11.17
CA THR A 68 -27.37 -30.90 -12.03
C THR A 68 -27.05 -30.62 -13.49
N LEU A 69 -25.83 -30.16 -13.78
CA LEU A 69 -25.39 -29.67 -15.09
C LEU A 69 -26.29 -28.54 -15.65
N GLY A 70 -27.09 -27.92 -14.79
CA GLY A 70 -27.92 -26.76 -15.10
C GLY A 70 -27.19 -25.45 -14.84
N LEU A 71 -27.64 -24.36 -15.46
CA LEU A 71 -27.15 -23.02 -15.16
C LEU A 71 -27.79 -22.52 -13.87
N VAL A 72 -26.96 -22.15 -12.90
CA VAL A 72 -27.35 -21.53 -11.62
C VAL A 72 -26.80 -20.12 -11.53
N PHE A 73 -27.51 -19.22 -10.85
CA PHE A 73 -27.04 -17.85 -10.67
C PHE A 73 -25.87 -17.79 -9.69
N ILE A 74 -24.87 -16.97 -10.01
CA ILE A 74 -23.76 -16.65 -9.13
C ILE A 74 -24.26 -15.64 -8.08
N ASP A 75 -24.09 -15.99 -6.79
CA ASP A 75 -24.42 -15.08 -5.70
C ASP A 75 -23.26 -14.10 -5.45
N TYR A 76 -23.42 -12.86 -5.92
CA TYR A 76 -22.47 -11.79 -5.69
C TYR A 76 -22.59 -11.12 -4.32
N ARG A 77 -23.60 -11.50 -3.51
CA ARG A 77 -23.77 -10.93 -2.16
C ARG A 77 -22.63 -11.29 -1.22
N SER A 78 -22.00 -12.44 -1.44
CA SER A 78 -20.83 -12.93 -0.69
C SER A 78 -19.51 -12.66 -1.41
N LEU A 79 -19.45 -11.68 -2.31
CA LEU A 79 -18.22 -11.33 -3.00
C LEU A 79 -17.23 -10.69 -2.02
N GLU A 80 -16.32 -11.50 -1.51
CA GLU A 80 -15.23 -11.09 -0.63
C GLU A 80 -13.98 -10.64 -1.41
N VAL A 81 -13.11 -9.91 -0.71
CA VAL A 81 -11.83 -9.39 -1.25
C VAL A 81 -10.91 -10.50 -1.75
N ARG A 82 -10.94 -11.69 -1.13
CA ARG A 82 -10.17 -12.85 -1.61
C ARG A 82 -10.54 -13.26 -3.03
N HIS A 83 -11.81 -13.15 -3.42
CA HIS A 83 -12.26 -13.48 -4.77
C HIS A 83 -11.71 -12.47 -5.79
N LEU A 84 -11.62 -11.19 -5.41
CA LEU A 84 -10.98 -10.16 -6.24
C LEU A 84 -9.47 -10.38 -6.35
N GLY A 85 -8.82 -10.83 -5.28
CA GLY A 85 -7.43 -11.29 -5.31
C GLY A 85 -7.22 -12.39 -6.35
N SER A 86 -8.08 -13.43 -6.36
CA SER A 86 -8.01 -14.50 -7.36
C SER A 86 -8.28 -13.99 -8.79
N ILE A 87 -9.22 -13.05 -8.96
CA ILE A 87 -9.47 -12.41 -10.27
C ILE A 87 -8.23 -11.64 -10.72
N TYR A 88 -7.57 -10.91 -9.83
CA TYR A 88 -6.35 -10.15 -10.14
C TYR A 88 -5.23 -11.08 -10.61
N GLU A 89 -4.98 -12.16 -9.87
CA GLU A 89 -3.98 -13.15 -10.25
C GLU A 89 -4.29 -13.78 -11.61
N GLY A 90 -5.56 -14.08 -11.88
CA GLY A 90 -6.00 -14.56 -13.19
C GLY A 90 -5.79 -13.52 -14.30
N LEU A 91 -6.10 -12.25 -14.06
CA LEU A 91 -5.89 -11.17 -15.02
C LEU A 91 -4.41 -10.92 -15.35
N LEU A 92 -3.50 -11.20 -14.41
CA LEU A 92 -2.06 -11.16 -14.67
C LEU A 92 -1.60 -12.35 -15.53
N GLU A 93 -2.24 -13.51 -15.40
CA GLU A 93 -1.91 -14.72 -16.16
C GLU A 93 -2.37 -14.64 -17.63
N PHE A 94 -3.48 -13.93 -17.89
CA PHE A 94 -4.11 -13.90 -19.21
C PHE A 94 -4.00 -12.53 -19.91
N LYS A 95 -3.34 -12.50 -21.07
CA LYS A 95 -3.26 -11.29 -21.92
C LYS A 95 -3.94 -11.49 -23.26
N LEU A 96 -4.74 -10.50 -23.66
CA LEU A 96 -5.28 -10.41 -25.01
C LEU A 96 -4.17 -9.96 -25.97
N LYS A 97 -3.89 -10.77 -26.98
CA LYS A 97 -2.91 -10.49 -28.03
C LYS A 97 -3.56 -10.62 -29.41
N VAL A 98 -3.04 -9.87 -30.37
CA VAL A 98 -3.37 -10.03 -31.79
C VAL A 98 -2.28 -10.86 -32.43
N ALA A 99 -2.66 -11.93 -33.14
CA ALA A 99 -1.72 -12.82 -33.78
C ALA A 99 -0.98 -12.12 -34.95
N GLY A 100 0.34 -11.95 -34.85
CA GLY A 100 1.16 -11.38 -35.92
C GLY A 100 1.38 -12.32 -37.12
N GLU A 101 1.23 -13.62 -36.88
CA GLU A 101 1.26 -14.72 -37.84
C GLU A 101 0.29 -15.83 -37.39
N ASP A 102 0.10 -16.86 -38.22
CA ASP A 102 -0.72 -18.01 -37.83
C ASP A 102 -0.08 -18.74 -36.64
N LEU A 103 -0.85 -19.00 -35.59
CA LEU A 103 -0.39 -19.65 -34.36
C LEU A 103 -1.03 -21.04 -34.22
N THR A 104 -0.31 -21.95 -33.57
CA THR A 104 -0.81 -23.27 -33.14
C THR A 104 -0.55 -23.45 -31.65
N THR A 105 -1.18 -24.44 -31.03
CA THR A 105 -0.94 -24.77 -29.62
C THR A 105 0.09 -25.89 -29.49
N GLN A 106 1.01 -25.74 -28.54
CA GLN A 106 1.96 -26.78 -28.16
C GLN A 106 1.91 -26.99 -26.64
N ALA A 107 1.80 -28.24 -26.21
CA ALA A 107 1.82 -28.60 -24.80
C ALA A 107 3.23 -28.39 -24.21
N ASP A 108 3.32 -27.62 -23.13
CA ASP A 108 4.52 -27.40 -22.33
C ASP A 108 4.22 -27.74 -20.86
N LYS A 109 4.91 -28.79 -20.37
CA LYS A 109 4.95 -29.44 -19.04
C LYS A 109 3.62 -29.62 -18.29
N ASP A 110 2.69 -28.66 -18.27
CA ASP A 110 1.34 -28.73 -17.70
C ASP A 110 0.29 -27.84 -18.43
N GLN A 111 0.60 -27.16 -19.55
CA GLN A 111 -0.31 -26.22 -20.24
C GLN A 111 -0.17 -26.15 -21.77
N GLU A 112 -1.16 -25.58 -22.46
CA GLU A 112 -1.08 -25.24 -23.89
C GLU A 112 -0.53 -23.81 -24.10
N ARG A 113 0.57 -23.68 -24.84
CA ARG A 113 1.16 -22.39 -25.24
C ARG A 113 0.92 -22.13 -26.72
N TYR A 114 0.53 -20.90 -27.06
CA TYR A 114 0.48 -20.44 -28.45
C TYR A 114 1.89 -20.17 -28.97
N ILE A 115 2.23 -20.79 -30.10
CA ILE A 115 3.49 -20.57 -30.82
C ILE A 115 3.22 -20.28 -32.29
N PRO A 116 4.08 -19.52 -32.96
CA PRO A 116 4.09 -19.43 -34.42
C PRO A 116 4.01 -20.79 -35.08
N LEU A 117 3.10 -20.94 -36.05
CA LEU A 117 2.98 -22.17 -36.85
C LEU A 117 4.30 -22.47 -37.59
N SER A 118 5.06 -21.42 -37.93
CA SER A 118 6.41 -21.49 -38.51
C SER A 118 7.44 -22.15 -37.57
N GLN A 119 7.24 -22.09 -36.26
CA GLN A 119 8.15 -22.61 -35.23
C GLN A 119 7.71 -23.97 -34.66
N ALA A 120 6.53 -24.46 -35.04
CA ALA A 120 5.99 -25.73 -34.55
C ALA A 120 6.79 -26.92 -35.09
N LYS A 121 7.59 -27.56 -34.22
CA LYS A 121 8.38 -28.75 -34.58
C LYS A 121 7.45 -29.95 -34.77
N ALA A 122 7.29 -30.40 -36.03
CA ALA A 122 6.52 -31.58 -36.41
C ALA A 122 6.96 -32.83 -35.62
N LYS A 123 6.11 -33.37 -34.74
CA LYS A 123 6.26 -34.74 -34.22
C LYS A 123 5.66 -35.71 -35.23
N ARG A 124 6.48 -36.64 -35.75
CA ARG A 124 6.17 -37.81 -36.61
C ARG A 124 4.73 -37.80 -37.20
N GLY A 125 4.58 -37.22 -38.39
CA GLY A 125 3.41 -37.43 -39.25
C GLY A 125 2.15 -36.61 -38.98
N LYS A 126 2.12 -35.73 -37.97
CA LYS A 126 1.01 -34.76 -37.78
C LYS A 126 1.40 -33.37 -38.30
N GLN A 127 0.65 -32.86 -39.29
CA GLN A 127 0.69 -31.44 -39.65
C GLN A 127 -0.03 -30.63 -38.58
N PHE A 128 0.66 -29.63 -38.02
CA PHE A 128 0.01 -28.64 -37.16
C PHE A 128 -0.89 -27.75 -38.02
N LYS A 129 -2.09 -27.45 -37.52
CA LYS A 129 -3.01 -26.49 -38.13
C LYS A 129 -2.97 -25.19 -37.34
N ALA A 130 -3.22 -24.08 -38.02
CA ALA A 130 -3.46 -22.80 -37.37
C ALA A 130 -4.70 -22.94 -36.48
N VAL A 131 -4.52 -22.73 -35.18
CA VAL A 131 -5.60 -22.65 -34.18
C VAL A 131 -6.07 -21.20 -34.05
N VAL A 132 -5.14 -20.25 -34.23
CA VAL A 132 -5.42 -18.81 -34.30
C VAL A 132 -4.78 -18.29 -35.58
N ARG A 133 -5.55 -17.60 -36.42
CA ARG A 133 -5.04 -17.03 -37.68
C ARG A 133 -4.42 -15.66 -37.45
N LYS A 134 -3.51 -15.26 -38.33
CA LYS A 134 -2.97 -13.89 -38.34
C LYS A 134 -4.10 -12.86 -38.31
N GLY A 135 -4.00 -11.90 -37.39
CA GLY A 135 -4.99 -10.85 -37.17
C GLY A 135 -6.12 -11.23 -36.21
N GLU A 136 -6.27 -12.50 -35.84
CA GLU A 136 -7.23 -12.91 -34.82
C GLU A 136 -6.72 -12.56 -33.41
N ILE A 137 -7.69 -12.29 -32.53
CA ILE A 137 -7.44 -12.04 -31.11
C ILE A 137 -7.39 -13.39 -30.40
N TYR A 138 -6.39 -13.58 -29.57
CA TYR A 138 -6.26 -14.76 -28.71
C TYR A 138 -5.84 -14.37 -27.30
N LEU A 139 -6.12 -15.26 -26.35
CA LEU A 139 -5.73 -15.11 -24.96
C LEU A 139 -4.44 -15.89 -24.74
N SER A 140 -3.30 -15.21 -24.57
CA SER A 140 -2.06 -15.86 -24.17
C SER A 140 -2.07 -16.10 -22.67
N ASN A 141 -1.81 -17.34 -22.26
CA ASN A 141 -1.46 -17.66 -20.88
C ASN A 141 0.05 -17.49 -20.72
N ASP A 142 0.48 -16.51 -19.94
CA ASP A 142 1.88 -16.28 -19.63
C ASP A 142 2.13 -16.43 -18.12
N LYS A 143 2.15 -17.68 -17.64
CA LYS A 143 2.57 -17.99 -16.26
C LYS A 143 3.94 -17.42 -15.89
N ALA A 144 4.80 -17.10 -16.86
CA ALA A 144 6.05 -16.41 -16.58
C ALA A 144 5.80 -14.98 -16.09
N GLU A 145 4.78 -14.27 -16.59
CA GLU A 145 4.43 -12.92 -16.10
C GLU A 145 3.86 -12.95 -14.68
N ARG A 146 3.07 -13.96 -14.31
CA ARG A 146 2.59 -14.18 -12.93
C ARG A 146 3.73 -14.48 -11.97
N ARG A 147 4.75 -15.24 -12.42
CA ARG A 147 5.97 -15.47 -11.64
C ARG A 147 6.82 -14.20 -11.56
N ALA A 148 6.98 -13.47 -12.66
CA ALA A 148 7.76 -12.25 -12.77
C ALA A 148 7.19 -11.06 -11.98
N SER A 149 5.87 -11.01 -11.78
CA SER A 149 5.24 -10.00 -10.92
C SER A 149 5.40 -10.31 -9.43
N GLY A 150 5.72 -11.55 -9.05
CA GLY A 150 5.84 -11.99 -7.66
C GLY A 150 4.55 -11.83 -6.83
N SER A 151 3.41 -11.56 -7.48
CA SER A 151 2.14 -11.25 -6.80
C SER A 151 1.41 -12.53 -6.41
N TYR A 152 1.57 -12.94 -5.14
CA TYR A 152 0.83 -14.06 -4.56
C TYR A 152 -0.11 -13.57 -3.46
N TYR A 153 -1.35 -14.01 -3.51
CA TYR A 153 -2.31 -13.81 -2.43
C TYR A 153 -1.77 -14.41 -1.14
N THR A 154 -1.68 -13.58 -0.10
CA THR A 154 -1.22 -14.01 1.23
C THR A 154 -2.40 -14.61 1.99
N PRO A 155 -2.28 -15.81 2.58
CA PRO A 155 -3.37 -16.41 3.35
C PRO A 155 -3.86 -15.52 4.50
N ASP A 156 -5.18 -15.46 4.69
CA ASP A 156 -5.84 -14.58 5.68
C ASP A 156 -5.23 -14.68 7.10
N PRO A 157 -4.97 -15.88 7.68
CA PRO A 157 -4.39 -15.98 9.01
C PRO A 157 -3.00 -15.31 9.16
N ILE A 158 -2.23 -15.24 8.07
CA ILE A 158 -0.93 -14.57 8.05
C ILE A 158 -1.11 -13.05 7.97
N VAL A 159 -2.05 -12.58 7.15
CA VAL A 159 -2.37 -11.14 7.02
C VAL A 159 -2.91 -10.61 8.34
N GLU A 160 -3.90 -11.29 8.92
CA GLU A 160 -4.46 -11.00 10.26
C GLU A 160 -3.35 -10.93 11.32
N TYR A 161 -2.43 -11.89 11.33
CA TYR A 161 -1.31 -11.90 12.26
C TYR A 161 -0.39 -10.68 12.08
N ILE A 162 0.03 -10.39 10.84
CA ILE A 162 0.91 -9.25 10.55
C ILE A 162 0.25 -7.95 10.98
N VAL A 163 -1.00 -7.71 10.58
CA VAL A 163 -1.77 -6.51 10.95
C VAL A 163 -1.92 -6.42 12.47
N ALA A 164 -2.29 -7.51 13.14
CA ALA A 164 -2.46 -7.52 14.59
C ALA A 164 -1.16 -7.20 15.36
N GLN A 165 -0.01 -7.71 14.89
CA GLN A 165 1.29 -7.49 15.56
C GLN A 165 1.94 -6.13 15.21
N THR A 166 1.53 -5.50 14.11
CA THR A 166 2.02 -4.20 13.68
C THR A 166 1.07 -3.06 14.07
N VAL A 167 -0.16 -3.06 13.56
CA VAL A 167 -1.18 -2.02 13.81
C VAL A 167 -1.65 -2.05 15.25
N GLY A 168 -1.88 -3.24 15.81
CA GLY A 168 -2.43 -3.41 17.15
C GLY A 168 -1.72 -2.61 18.22
N PRO A 169 -0.39 -2.77 18.40
CA PRO A 169 0.29 -2.07 19.48
C PRO A 169 0.39 -0.56 19.29
N VAL A 170 0.53 -0.07 18.04
CA VAL A 170 0.53 1.37 17.76
C VAL A 170 -0.84 1.98 18.03
N LEU A 171 -1.92 1.30 17.62
CA LEU A 171 -3.28 1.74 17.90
C LEU A 171 -3.59 1.70 19.39
N ASN A 172 -3.21 0.64 20.11
CA ASN A 172 -3.43 0.53 21.55
C ASN A 172 -2.74 1.66 22.32
N GLU A 173 -1.49 1.98 21.99
CA GLU A 173 -0.76 3.11 22.60
C GLU A 173 -1.52 4.42 22.39
N LYS A 174 -1.95 4.69 21.15
CA LYS A 174 -2.75 5.87 20.82
C LYS A 174 -4.07 5.91 21.62
N LEU A 175 -4.81 4.80 21.69
CA LEU A 175 -6.09 4.74 22.41
C LEU A 175 -5.92 4.96 23.91
N GLU A 176 -4.88 4.41 24.52
CA GLU A 176 -4.60 4.65 25.94
C GLU A 176 -4.22 6.11 26.21
N MET A 177 -3.46 6.76 25.32
CA MET A 177 -3.14 8.19 25.42
C MET A 177 -4.40 9.07 25.36
N LEU A 178 -5.35 8.75 24.47
CA LEU A 178 -6.57 9.54 24.29
C LEU A 178 -7.65 9.25 25.34
N ARG A 179 -7.47 8.24 26.18
CA ARG A 179 -8.50 7.75 27.10
C ARG A 179 -8.92 8.79 28.14
N ALA A 180 -8.00 9.65 28.57
CA ALA A 180 -8.30 10.73 29.52
C ALA A 180 -9.21 11.78 28.87
N ASP A 181 -8.85 12.27 27.69
CA ASP A 181 -9.62 13.25 26.93
C ASP A 181 -11.06 12.75 26.66
N PHE A 182 -11.22 11.47 26.29
CA PHE A 182 -12.54 10.87 26.06
C PHE A 182 -13.41 10.80 27.34
N ARG A 183 -12.81 10.69 28.53
CA ARG A 183 -13.55 10.77 29.80
C ARG A 183 -14.04 12.19 30.08
N GLU A 184 -13.25 13.21 29.72
CA GLU A 184 -13.61 14.61 29.92
C GLU A 184 -14.81 15.02 29.07
N VAL A 185 -14.88 14.54 27.82
CA VAL A 185 -16.02 14.83 26.90
C VAL A 185 -17.38 14.56 27.55
N ARG A 186 -17.51 13.43 28.25
CA ARG A 186 -18.78 13.07 28.90
C ARG A 186 -19.17 14.07 29.98
N LYS A 187 -18.21 14.48 30.81
CA LYS A 187 -18.45 15.41 31.90
C LYS A 187 -18.91 16.76 31.34
N ASP A 188 -18.19 17.28 30.35
CA ASP A 188 -18.49 18.57 29.75
C ASP A 188 -19.83 18.53 28.98
N TYR A 189 -20.15 17.40 28.34
CA TYR A 189 -21.46 17.16 27.73
C TYR A 189 -22.60 17.21 28.77
N ASP A 190 -22.46 16.48 29.89
CA ASP A 190 -23.48 16.42 30.93
C ASP A 190 -23.69 17.81 31.58
N ASP A 191 -22.60 18.54 31.85
CA ASP A 191 -22.64 19.91 32.38
C ASP A 191 -23.33 20.88 31.40
N GLU A 192 -23.03 20.79 30.11
CA GLU A 192 -23.64 21.63 29.08
C GLU A 192 -25.12 21.30 28.86
N ILE A 193 -25.52 20.04 28.97
CA ILE A 193 -26.94 19.63 28.96
C ILE A 193 -27.69 20.31 30.12
N GLN A 194 -27.16 20.26 31.35
CA GLN A 194 -27.81 20.87 32.51
C GLN A 194 -27.91 22.39 32.36
N LYS A 195 -26.83 23.02 31.88
CA LYS A 195 -26.80 24.46 31.61
C LYS A 195 -27.82 24.88 30.56
N THR A 196 -27.92 24.14 29.45
CA THR A 196 -28.86 24.43 28.36
C THR A 196 -30.31 24.19 28.79
N LYS A 197 -30.57 23.21 29.67
CA LYS A 197 -31.89 23.01 30.28
C LYS A 197 -32.29 24.16 31.20
N ALA A 198 -31.36 24.67 32.00
CA ALA A 198 -31.60 25.81 32.88
C ALA A 198 -31.79 27.13 32.10
N PHE A 199 -31.04 27.30 31.00
CA PHE A 199 -31.06 28.49 30.16
C PHE A 199 -31.14 28.13 28.66
N PRO A 200 -32.34 27.81 28.14
CA PRO A 200 -32.49 27.40 26.75
C PRO A 200 -32.19 28.54 25.77
N PRO A 201 -31.35 28.32 24.75
CA PRO A 201 -31.14 29.27 23.66
C PRO A 201 -32.44 29.54 22.88
N PRO A 202 -32.57 30.71 22.21
CA PRO A 202 -33.71 31.00 21.35
C PRO A 202 -33.91 29.90 20.29
N GLY A 203 -35.13 29.35 20.20
CA GLY A 203 -35.46 28.29 19.24
C GLY A 203 -35.28 26.86 19.75
N VAL A 204 -34.59 26.66 20.89
CA VAL A 204 -34.42 25.35 21.54
C VAL A 204 -35.54 25.15 22.57
N LYS A 205 -36.50 24.26 22.30
CA LYS A 205 -37.71 24.13 23.14
C LYS A 205 -37.90 22.74 23.73
N THR A 206 -37.48 21.71 23.02
CA THR A 206 -37.66 20.31 23.44
C THR A 206 -36.37 19.71 23.95
N ASP A 207 -36.46 18.63 24.72
CA ASP A 207 -35.28 17.85 25.14
C ASP A 207 -34.47 17.33 23.94
N ALA A 208 -35.12 17.08 22.81
CA ALA A 208 -34.46 16.69 21.56
C ALA A 208 -33.67 17.87 20.96
N ASP A 209 -34.23 19.07 20.95
CA ASP A 209 -33.54 20.29 20.48
C ASP A 209 -32.32 20.59 21.35
N ILE A 210 -32.45 20.42 22.67
CA ILE A 210 -31.35 20.60 23.63
C ILE A 210 -30.22 19.63 23.33
N ARG A 211 -30.54 18.34 23.18
CA ARG A 211 -29.53 17.32 22.85
C ARG A 211 -28.83 17.65 21.53
N ARG A 212 -29.58 17.99 20.48
CA ARG A 212 -29.03 18.36 19.18
C ARG A 212 -28.10 19.58 19.27
N PHE A 213 -28.52 20.61 20.02
CA PHE A 213 -27.70 21.80 20.25
C PHE A 213 -26.39 21.48 20.97
N VAL A 214 -26.44 20.67 22.03
CA VAL A 214 -25.25 20.31 22.80
C VAL A 214 -24.32 19.38 22.02
N VAL A 215 -24.87 18.42 21.26
CA VAL A 215 -24.08 17.55 20.37
C VAL A 215 -23.30 18.38 19.35
N GLU A 216 -23.95 19.35 18.71
CA GLU A 216 -23.31 20.24 17.74
C GLU A 216 -22.18 21.05 18.38
N LYS A 217 -22.45 21.63 19.56
CA LYS A 217 -21.47 22.39 20.33
C LYS A 217 -20.29 21.53 20.76
N ALA A 218 -20.55 20.31 21.26
CA ALA A 218 -19.53 19.37 21.71
C ALA A 218 -18.68 18.86 20.54
N TYR A 219 -19.28 18.57 19.38
CA TYR A 219 -18.54 18.20 18.17
C TYR A 219 -17.52 19.27 17.79
N HIS A 220 -17.93 20.54 17.74
CA HIS A 220 -17.00 21.63 17.43
C HIS A 220 -15.91 21.82 18.50
N ALA A 221 -16.24 21.62 19.78
CA ALA A 221 -15.27 21.71 20.87
C ALA A 221 -14.21 20.60 20.83
N TYR A 222 -14.58 19.39 20.38
CA TYR A 222 -13.73 18.20 20.41
C TYR A 222 -13.36 17.67 19.02
N GLN A 223 -13.50 18.48 17.97
CA GLN A 223 -13.16 18.06 16.61
C GLN A 223 -11.69 17.62 16.52
N ASP A 224 -10.77 18.33 17.18
CA ASP A 224 -9.35 17.96 17.25
C ASP A 224 -9.13 16.55 17.84
N LEU A 225 -9.93 16.16 18.84
CA LEU A 225 -9.82 14.83 19.44
C LEU A 225 -10.23 13.73 18.44
N VAL A 226 -11.21 13.99 17.56
CA VAL A 226 -11.56 13.10 16.45
C VAL A 226 -10.40 13.02 15.45
N GLU A 227 -9.81 14.15 15.08
CA GLU A 227 -8.67 14.18 14.17
C GLU A 227 -7.46 13.40 14.73
N ARG A 228 -7.13 13.58 16.01
CA ARG A 228 -6.03 12.85 16.68
C ARG A 228 -6.27 11.35 16.77
N LEU A 229 -7.53 10.92 16.94
CA LEU A 229 -7.90 9.51 16.95
C LEU A 229 -7.62 8.84 15.59
N PHE A 230 -7.98 9.51 14.49
CA PHE A 230 -7.79 8.98 13.14
C PHE A 230 -6.43 9.31 12.51
N ASP A 231 -5.54 10.02 13.23
CA ASP A 231 -4.17 10.30 12.79
C ASP A 231 -3.25 9.07 12.97
N LEU A 232 -3.56 7.98 12.27
CA LEU A 232 -2.80 6.73 12.23
C LEU A 232 -2.50 6.38 10.77
N LYS A 233 -1.24 6.19 10.39
CA LYS A 233 -0.81 6.01 8.99
C LYS A 233 -0.29 4.60 8.74
N VAL A 234 -1.13 3.75 8.16
CA VAL A 234 -0.80 2.36 7.78
C VAL A 234 -0.54 2.30 6.28
N LEU A 235 0.65 1.85 5.90
CA LEU A 235 1.09 1.75 4.52
C LEU A 235 1.31 0.29 4.09
N ASP A 236 0.87 -0.05 2.88
CA ASP A 236 1.45 -1.13 2.08
C ASP A 236 2.19 -0.56 0.86
N PRO A 237 3.54 -0.69 0.76
CA PRO A 237 4.34 -0.10 -0.32
C PRO A 237 4.29 -0.90 -1.63
N THR A 238 3.62 -2.06 -1.62
CA THR A 238 3.41 -2.98 -2.75
C THR A 238 2.03 -3.64 -2.63
N MET A 239 0.99 -2.80 -2.55
CA MET A 239 -0.31 -3.22 -2.03
C MET A 239 -1.03 -4.31 -2.83
N GLY A 240 -0.66 -4.52 -4.11
CA GLY A 240 -1.34 -5.48 -4.97
C GLY A 240 -2.85 -5.21 -5.01
N SER A 241 -3.66 -6.23 -4.75
CA SER A 241 -5.13 -6.12 -4.70
C SER A 241 -5.68 -5.45 -3.43
N GLY A 242 -4.82 -4.98 -2.52
CA GLY A 242 -5.20 -4.28 -1.30
C GLY A 242 -5.54 -5.19 -0.11
N HIS A 243 -5.13 -6.48 -0.12
CA HIS A 243 -5.52 -7.44 0.93
C HIS A 243 -5.09 -6.98 2.35
N PHE A 244 -3.83 -6.57 2.52
CA PHE A 244 -3.35 -6.02 3.79
C PHE A 244 -4.07 -4.73 4.20
N LEU A 245 -4.45 -3.90 3.22
CA LEU A 245 -5.14 -2.64 3.46
C LEU A 245 -6.56 -2.86 3.96
N VAL A 246 -7.27 -3.83 3.38
CA VAL A 246 -8.62 -4.23 3.84
C VAL A 246 -8.55 -4.77 5.27
N GLU A 247 -7.65 -5.72 5.55
CA GLU A 247 -7.50 -6.26 6.91
C GLU A 247 -7.13 -5.15 7.92
N ALA A 248 -6.31 -4.17 7.52
CA ALA A 248 -6.00 -3.02 8.37
C ALA A 248 -7.26 -2.16 8.66
N VAL A 249 -8.14 -1.94 7.68
CA VAL A 249 -9.43 -1.24 7.90
C VAL A 249 -10.26 -1.99 8.92
N ASP A 250 -10.45 -3.30 8.74
CA ASP A 250 -11.25 -4.15 9.62
C ASP A 250 -10.69 -4.14 11.04
N PHE A 251 -9.39 -4.43 11.18
CA PHE A 251 -8.73 -4.49 12.46
C PHE A 251 -8.80 -3.17 13.23
N ILE A 252 -8.55 -2.03 12.56
CA ILE A 252 -8.65 -0.71 13.20
C ILE A 252 -10.09 -0.43 13.60
N THR A 253 -11.05 -0.66 12.71
CA THR A 253 -12.47 -0.39 12.95
C THR A 253 -12.98 -1.18 14.16
N ASP A 254 -12.69 -2.47 14.23
CA ASP A 254 -13.10 -3.33 15.34
C ASP A 254 -12.52 -2.88 16.69
N ARG A 255 -11.26 -2.44 16.69
CA ARG A 255 -10.60 -1.91 17.89
C ARG A 255 -11.17 -0.57 18.31
N LEU A 256 -11.44 0.32 17.35
CA LEU A 256 -12.11 1.59 17.60
C LEU A 256 -13.52 1.39 18.15
N LEU A 257 -14.32 0.49 17.58
CA LEU A 257 -15.67 0.19 18.10
C LEU A 257 -15.63 -0.29 19.54
N LYS A 258 -14.72 -1.21 19.88
CA LYS A 258 -14.53 -1.68 21.26
C LYS A 258 -14.16 -0.53 22.21
N PHE A 259 -13.28 0.37 21.77
CA PHE A 259 -12.91 1.56 22.55
C PHE A 259 -14.08 2.53 22.72
N LEU A 260 -14.77 2.88 21.63
CA LEU A 260 -15.89 3.82 21.63
C LEU A 260 -17.09 3.30 22.43
N ASN A 261 -17.33 1.98 22.47
CA ASN A 261 -18.36 1.38 23.32
C ASN A 261 -18.11 1.58 24.82
N ALA A 262 -16.85 1.81 25.25
CA ALA A 262 -16.55 2.19 26.62
C ALA A 262 -16.92 3.66 26.93
N PHE A 263 -17.22 4.46 25.90
CA PHE A 263 -17.58 5.87 25.98
C PHE A 263 -18.88 6.14 25.20
N PRO A 264 -20.07 5.81 25.75
CA PRO A 264 -21.34 5.97 25.02
C PRO A 264 -21.61 7.39 24.49
N ILE A 265 -21.06 8.40 25.16
CA ILE A 265 -21.05 9.79 24.72
C ILE A 265 -19.60 10.10 24.35
N ASN A 266 -19.35 10.31 23.06
CA ASN A 266 -18.01 10.56 22.55
C ASN A 266 -18.07 11.40 21.25
N PRO A 267 -16.99 12.12 20.89
CA PRO A 267 -17.04 13.05 19.76
C PRO A 267 -17.12 12.35 18.40
N VAL A 268 -16.67 11.09 18.31
CA VAL A 268 -16.78 10.29 17.09
C VAL A 268 -18.25 9.98 16.80
N SER A 269 -19.04 9.60 17.81
CA SER A 269 -20.47 9.35 17.64
C SER A 269 -21.21 10.57 17.06
N PHE A 270 -20.82 11.78 17.48
CA PHE A 270 -21.36 13.03 16.94
C PHE A 270 -20.96 13.22 15.47
N ALA A 271 -19.70 12.92 15.12
CA ALA A 271 -19.21 12.96 13.75
C ALA A 271 -19.98 11.99 12.84
N LEU A 272 -20.19 10.75 13.29
CA LEU A 272 -20.94 9.72 12.56
C LEU A 272 -22.41 10.12 12.37
N GLU A 273 -23.03 10.73 13.38
CA GLU A 273 -24.40 11.25 13.28
C GLU A 273 -24.52 12.36 12.22
N ARG A 274 -23.56 13.29 12.16
CA ARG A 274 -23.52 14.33 11.13
C ARG A 274 -23.41 13.75 9.72
N ILE A 275 -22.53 12.77 9.52
CA ILE A 275 -22.37 12.09 8.23
C ILE A 275 -23.66 11.40 7.85
N ARG A 276 -24.28 10.67 8.78
CA ARG A 276 -25.56 10.01 8.55
C ARG A 276 -26.59 11.03 8.08
N ASN A 277 -26.77 12.13 8.80
CA ASN A 277 -27.74 13.16 8.44
C ASN A 277 -27.47 13.74 7.04
N SER A 278 -26.21 14.01 6.70
CA SER A 278 -25.82 14.48 5.38
C SER A 278 -26.16 13.49 4.25
N ILE A 279 -25.90 12.19 4.46
CA ILE A 279 -26.28 11.15 3.49
C ILE A 279 -27.81 11.10 3.34
N GLN A 280 -28.55 11.13 4.45
CA GLN A 280 -30.01 11.05 4.43
C GLN A 280 -30.65 12.25 3.71
N GLU A 281 -30.14 13.45 3.97
CA GLU A 281 -30.55 14.68 3.28
C GLU A 281 -30.28 14.57 1.76
N SER A 282 -29.07 14.14 1.38
CA SER A 282 -28.70 13.97 -0.03
C SER A 282 -29.56 12.92 -0.76
N LEU A 283 -29.91 11.81 -0.10
CA LEU A 283 -30.81 10.80 -0.68
C LEU A 283 -32.23 11.33 -0.84
N GLY A 284 -32.71 12.12 0.12
CA GLY A 284 -34.01 12.78 0.04
C GLY A 284 -34.10 13.75 -1.13
N GLU A 285 -33.05 14.56 -1.36
CA GLU A 285 -32.93 15.45 -2.51
C GLU A 285 -32.90 14.70 -3.85
N GLN A 286 -32.30 13.51 -3.88
CA GLN A 286 -32.24 12.65 -5.07
C GLN A 286 -33.54 11.86 -5.31
N GLY A 287 -34.51 11.89 -4.39
CA GLY A 287 -35.74 11.10 -4.49
C GLY A 287 -35.50 9.59 -4.36
N VAL A 288 -34.42 9.17 -3.70
CA VAL A 288 -34.06 7.76 -3.51
C VAL A 288 -34.57 7.28 -2.16
N THR A 289 -35.29 6.17 -2.17
CA THR A 289 -35.75 5.50 -0.95
C THR A 289 -34.66 4.58 -0.42
N PHE A 290 -34.42 4.62 0.89
CA PHE A 290 -33.45 3.76 1.55
C PHE A 290 -33.97 3.32 2.91
N ASP A 291 -33.40 2.22 3.40
CA ASP A 291 -33.61 1.72 4.76
C ASP A 291 -32.54 2.34 5.69
N PRO A 292 -32.92 3.23 6.62
CA PRO A 292 -31.96 3.85 7.55
C PRO A 292 -31.22 2.85 8.42
N ALA A 293 -31.77 1.65 8.66
CA ALA A 293 -31.11 0.62 9.46
C ALA A 293 -29.82 0.08 8.80
N LYS A 294 -29.64 0.29 7.49
CA LYS A 294 -28.43 -0.12 6.76
C LYS A 294 -27.27 0.89 6.87
N LEU A 295 -27.51 2.09 7.38
CA LEU A 295 -26.49 3.11 7.67
C LEU A 295 -25.93 2.92 9.08
N THR A 296 -25.22 1.80 9.27
CA THR A 296 -24.65 1.40 10.56
C THR A 296 -23.41 2.23 10.92
N ASP A 297 -23.15 2.40 12.22
CA ASP A 297 -21.92 3.06 12.70
C ASP A 297 -20.66 2.35 12.22
N ILE A 298 -20.70 1.02 12.08
CA ILE A 298 -19.59 0.22 11.59
C ILE A 298 -19.20 0.65 10.17
N ASN A 299 -20.17 0.77 9.24
CA ASN A 299 -19.88 1.15 7.85
C ASN A 299 -19.36 2.59 7.76
N LEU A 300 -19.94 3.51 8.53
CA LEU A 300 -19.48 4.90 8.58
C LEU A 300 -18.07 5.02 9.18
N LEU A 301 -17.77 4.21 10.20
CA LEU A 301 -16.46 4.16 10.82
C LEU A 301 -15.41 3.55 9.89
N LYS A 302 -15.73 2.43 9.19
CA LYS A 302 -14.88 1.86 8.14
C LYS A 302 -14.54 2.89 7.08
N ARG A 303 -15.53 3.66 6.62
CA ARG A 303 -15.34 4.74 5.65
C ARG A 303 -14.35 5.79 6.15
N HIS A 304 -14.45 6.18 7.42
CA HIS A 304 -13.50 7.11 8.03
C HIS A 304 -12.09 6.53 8.14
N VAL A 305 -11.95 5.31 8.65
CA VAL A 305 -10.65 4.62 8.76
C VAL A 305 -10.00 4.50 7.39
N LEU A 306 -10.74 4.02 6.39
CA LEU A 306 -10.29 3.92 5.01
C LEU A 306 -9.70 5.24 4.50
N LYS A 307 -10.47 6.34 4.64
CA LYS A 307 -10.08 7.64 4.08
C LYS A 307 -8.93 8.30 4.86
N ARG A 308 -8.82 8.05 6.17
CA ARG A 308 -7.88 8.74 7.05
C ARG A 308 -6.59 7.99 7.31
N CYS A 309 -6.64 6.67 7.33
CA CYS A 309 -5.58 5.87 7.94
C CYS A 309 -4.80 4.98 6.96
N ILE A 310 -5.38 4.70 5.79
CA ILE A 310 -4.91 3.63 4.91
C ILE A 310 -4.21 4.23 3.69
N TYR A 311 -2.98 3.80 3.46
CA TYR A 311 -2.10 4.23 2.39
C TYR A 311 -1.57 3.03 1.61
N GLY A 312 -1.40 3.22 0.30
CA GLY A 312 -0.99 2.13 -0.58
C GLY A 312 -0.24 2.63 -1.80
N VAL A 313 0.80 1.92 -2.20
CA VAL A 313 1.52 2.20 -3.44
C VAL A 313 1.69 0.92 -4.22
N ASP A 314 1.52 0.99 -5.54
CA ASP A 314 1.87 -0.09 -6.44
C ASP A 314 2.40 0.45 -7.77
N LEU A 315 3.33 -0.28 -8.39
CA LEU A 315 3.87 0.07 -9.70
C LEU A 315 2.83 -0.19 -10.81
N ASN A 316 2.02 -1.23 -10.63
CA ASN A 316 1.02 -1.64 -11.59
C ASN A 316 -0.27 -0.82 -11.40
N PRO A 317 -0.67 0.00 -12.40
CA PRO A 317 -1.90 0.78 -12.28
C PRO A 317 -3.16 -0.08 -12.11
N MET A 318 -3.16 -1.35 -12.55
CA MET A 318 -4.30 -2.25 -12.32
C MET A 318 -4.41 -2.69 -10.86
N ALA A 319 -3.29 -2.95 -10.18
CA ALA A 319 -3.28 -3.26 -8.75
C ALA A 319 -3.90 -2.12 -7.94
N VAL A 320 -3.51 -0.88 -8.23
CA VAL A 320 -4.06 0.32 -7.58
C VAL A 320 -5.58 0.39 -7.69
N GLU A 321 -6.14 0.09 -8.87
CA GLU A 321 -7.58 0.11 -9.06
C GLU A 321 -8.29 -1.04 -8.36
N LEU A 322 -7.69 -2.22 -8.37
CA LEU A 322 -8.25 -3.36 -7.66
C LEU A 322 -8.21 -3.15 -6.15
N ALA A 323 -7.16 -2.54 -5.61
CA ALA A 323 -7.11 -2.12 -4.22
C ALA A 323 -8.22 -1.12 -3.89
N LYS A 324 -8.45 -0.10 -4.73
CA LYS A 324 -9.59 0.84 -4.57
C LYS A 324 -10.93 0.10 -4.54
N VAL A 325 -11.15 -0.82 -5.49
CA VAL A 325 -12.40 -1.60 -5.55
C VAL A 325 -12.56 -2.51 -4.33
N SER A 326 -11.52 -3.22 -3.90
CA SER A 326 -11.53 -4.04 -2.68
C SER A 326 -11.93 -3.22 -1.45
N LEU A 327 -11.32 -2.05 -1.29
CA LEU A 327 -11.58 -1.15 -0.17
C LEU A 327 -12.99 -0.53 -0.24
N TRP A 328 -13.47 -0.18 -1.42
CA TRP A 328 -14.83 0.33 -1.61
C TRP A 328 -15.91 -0.71 -1.33
N LEU A 329 -15.67 -1.98 -1.69
CA LEU A 329 -16.58 -3.07 -1.36
C LEU A 329 -16.61 -3.34 0.14
N ASP A 330 -15.44 -3.31 0.79
CA ASP A 330 -15.35 -3.53 2.23
C ASP A 330 -15.99 -2.39 3.06
N ALA A 331 -15.73 -1.14 2.69
CA ALA A 331 -16.25 0.05 3.38
C ALA A 331 -17.54 0.60 2.75
N PHE A 332 -18.27 -0.23 1.98
CA PHE A 332 -19.44 0.21 1.25
C PHE A 332 -20.53 0.75 2.18
N THR A 333 -20.93 2.00 1.93
CA THR A 333 -21.99 2.67 2.69
C THR A 333 -23.14 2.98 1.75
N LEU A 334 -24.32 2.42 2.03
CA LEU A 334 -25.50 2.64 1.22
C LEU A 334 -25.86 4.13 1.14
N GLY A 335 -26.00 4.64 -0.09
CA GLY A 335 -26.39 6.00 -0.37
C GLY A 335 -25.28 7.05 -0.29
N ALA A 336 -24.11 6.69 0.21
CA ALA A 336 -22.92 7.52 0.09
C ALA A 336 -22.20 7.21 -1.24
N PRO A 337 -21.58 8.20 -1.88
CA PRO A 337 -20.73 7.96 -3.04
C PRO A 337 -19.45 7.20 -2.66
N LEU A 338 -18.75 6.69 -3.67
CA LEU A 338 -17.43 6.08 -3.48
C LEU A 338 -16.43 7.16 -3.01
N SER A 339 -15.74 6.92 -1.89
CA SER A 339 -14.77 7.86 -1.35
C SER A 339 -13.64 8.13 -2.34
N PHE A 340 -13.11 9.35 -2.34
CA PHE A 340 -11.94 9.68 -3.14
C PHE A 340 -10.66 9.15 -2.49
N LEU A 341 -9.96 8.19 -3.12
CA LEU A 341 -8.81 7.48 -2.52
C LEU A 341 -7.45 7.83 -3.15
N ASP A 342 -7.38 8.62 -4.22
CA ASP A 342 -6.13 8.86 -4.96
C ASP A 342 -5.07 9.64 -4.19
N HIS A 343 -5.46 10.31 -3.10
CA HIS A 343 -4.53 10.99 -2.21
C HIS A 343 -3.74 10.02 -1.33
N HIS A 344 -4.25 8.79 -1.09
CA HIS A 344 -3.58 7.77 -0.28
C HIS A 344 -3.19 6.50 -1.06
N LEU A 345 -3.87 6.21 -2.17
CA LEU A 345 -3.56 5.07 -3.05
C LEU A 345 -2.90 5.56 -4.34
N ARG A 346 -1.61 5.29 -4.50
CA ARG A 346 -0.76 5.88 -5.54
C ARG A 346 -0.21 4.83 -6.50
N CYS A 347 -0.10 5.22 -7.76
CA CYS A 347 0.62 4.45 -8.78
C CYS A 347 2.04 4.99 -8.94
N GLY A 348 3.05 4.18 -8.62
CA GLY A 348 4.45 4.62 -8.65
C GLY A 348 5.45 3.54 -8.26
N ASN A 349 6.71 3.77 -8.60
CA ASN A 349 7.81 2.92 -8.19
C ASN A 349 8.30 3.33 -6.80
N SER A 350 7.75 2.70 -5.76
CA SER A 350 8.11 2.87 -4.35
C SER A 350 9.61 2.84 -4.04
N LEU A 351 10.44 2.26 -4.92
CA LEU A 351 11.89 2.15 -4.75
C LEU A 351 12.69 3.29 -5.41
N VAL A 352 12.15 4.01 -6.39
CA VAL A 352 12.88 5.00 -7.20
C VAL A 352 12.33 6.40 -6.94
N GLY A 353 13.13 7.26 -6.30
CA GLY A 353 12.70 8.61 -5.95
C GLY A 353 13.82 9.46 -5.34
N ALA A 354 13.46 10.65 -4.88
CA ALA A 354 14.37 11.61 -4.27
C ALA A 354 13.62 12.34 -3.15
N THR A 355 14.36 12.89 -2.21
CA THR A 355 13.84 13.63 -1.05
C THR A 355 14.19 15.12 -1.16
N PHE A 356 13.51 15.96 -0.40
CA PHE A 356 13.88 17.36 -0.23
C PHE A 356 15.30 17.50 0.34
N LYS A 357 15.77 16.53 1.14
CA LYS A 357 17.17 16.48 1.61
C LYS A 357 18.15 16.25 0.47
N ASP A 358 17.79 15.46 -0.54
CA ASP A 358 18.64 15.27 -1.72
C ASP A 358 18.70 16.54 -2.56
N LEU A 359 17.58 17.28 -2.64
CA LEU A 359 17.54 18.61 -3.24
C LEU A 359 18.43 19.61 -2.50
N GLU A 360 18.31 19.73 -1.16
CA GLU A 360 19.17 20.58 -0.34
C GLU A 360 20.67 20.29 -0.57
N ARG A 361 21.04 19.00 -0.68
CA ARG A 361 22.43 18.57 -0.95
C ARG A 361 22.91 18.88 -2.36
N ALA A 362 22.01 18.80 -3.35
CA ALA A 362 22.35 19.06 -4.74
C ALA A 362 22.55 20.55 -5.04
N THR A 363 22.01 21.43 -4.19
CA THR A 363 22.05 22.87 -4.38
C THR A 363 23.17 23.53 -3.58
N THR A 364 23.95 24.41 -4.21
CA THR A 364 25.12 25.08 -3.62
C THR A 364 24.76 26.29 -2.75
N GLY A 365 23.99 26.10 -1.67
CA GLY A 365 23.81 27.08 -0.59
C GLY A 365 23.08 28.42 -0.92
N LEU A 366 22.98 28.83 -2.18
CA LEU A 366 22.18 29.98 -2.63
C LEU A 366 20.72 29.62 -2.95
N PHE A 367 20.42 28.34 -3.17
CA PHE A 367 19.07 27.86 -3.43
C PHE A 367 18.26 27.85 -2.12
N ARG A 368 17.34 28.80 -1.97
CA ARG A 368 16.38 28.78 -0.87
C ARG A 368 15.13 28.04 -1.32
N LEU A 369 14.86 26.91 -0.68
CA LEU A 369 13.57 26.23 -0.80
C LEU A 369 12.45 27.22 -0.46
N ASN A 370 11.58 27.49 -1.43
CA ASN A 370 10.35 28.23 -1.19
C ASN A 370 9.32 27.27 -0.57
N TYR A 371 9.11 27.34 0.74
CA TYR A 371 8.17 26.44 1.43
C TYR A 371 6.69 26.81 1.22
N GLU A 372 6.36 27.95 0.60
CA GLU A 372 4.98 28.37 0.38
C GLU A 372 4.15 27.40 -0.49
N PRO A 373 4.64 26.88 -1.63
CA PRO A 373 3.90 25.88 -2.41
C PRO A 373 3.70 24.58 -1.64
N LEU A 374 4.67 24.18 -0.80
CA LEU A 374 4.54 23.03 0.08
C LEU A 374 3.46 23.25 1.15
N LEU A 375 3.37 24.45 1.74
CA LEU A 375 2.29 24.86 2.68
C LEU A 375 0.93 24.72 2.04
N ARG A 376 0.77 25.29 0.84
CA ARG A 376 -0.48 25.19 0.10
C ARG A 376 -0.84 23.74 -0.16
N ALA A 377 0.11 22.93 -0.61
CA ALA A 377 -0.11 21.52 -0.90
C ALA A 377 -0.53 20.72 0.34
N ILE A 378 0.17 20.88 1.48
CA ILE A 378 -0.18 20.21 2.74
C ILE A 378 -1.58 20.62 3.18
N ASN A 379 -1.90 21.92 3.15
CA ASN A 379 -3.24 22.40 3.51
C ASN A 379 -4.32 21.78 2.64
N TYR A 380 -4.10 21.71 1.32
CA TYR A 380 -5.03 21.07 0.41
C TYR A 380 -5.22 19.57 0.73
N VAL A 381 -4.14 18.82 0.96
CA VAL A 381 -4.25 17.40 1.33
C VAL A 381 -4.96 17.22 2.67
N LEU A 382 -4.66 18.04 3.67
CA LEU A 382 -5.36 18.00 4.96
C LEU A 382 -6.85 18.30 4.82
N LEU A 383 -7.23 19.22 3.92
CA LEU A 383 -8.64 19.46 3.60
C LEU A 383 -9.29 18.22 2.98
N VAL A 384 -8.63 17.56 2.02
CA VAL A 384 -9.11 16.31 1.41
C VAL A 384 -9.36 15.24 2.47
N SER A 385 -8.41 15.04 3.38
CA SER A 385 -8.55 14.07 4.47
C SER A 385 -9.67 14.42 5.44
N LYS A 386 -10.01 15.70 5.64
CA LYS A 386 -11.08 16.14 6.56
C LYS A 386 -12.48 16.01 5.98
N VAL A 387 -12.63 16.07 4.66
CA VAL A 387 -13.93 15.88 4.00
C VAL A 387 -14.41 14.45 4.19
N THR A 388 -15.70 14.22 4.41
CA THR A 388 -16.24 12.88 4.69
C THR A 388 -16.60 12.09 3.43
N ASP A 389 -16.72 12.81 2.31
CA ASP A 389 -17.24 12.32 1.03
C ASP A 389 -18.67 11.76 1.19
N ALA A 390 -19.46 12.28 2.11
CA ALA A 390 -20.83 11.82 2.36
C ALA A 390 -21.75 12.08 1.15
N THR A 391 -21.41 13.07 0.32
CA THR A 391 -22.19 13.50 -0.85
C THR A 391 -21.31 13.63 -2.09
N ALA A 392 -21.91 13.61 -3.27
CA ALA A 392 -21.18 13.77 -4.54
C ALA A 392 -20.46 15.13 -4.64
N ALA A 393 -21.05 16.18 -4.05
CA ALA A 393 -20.44 17.50 -3.97
C ALA A 393 -19.18 17.50 -3.10
N GLU A 394 -19.18 16.77 -1.99
CA GLU A 394 -17.98 16.58 -1.15
C GLU A 394 -16.88 15.84 -1.91
N VAL A 395 -17.22 14.76 -2.64
CA VAL A 395 -16.26 14.04 -3.48
C VAL A 395 -15.64 14.96 -4.53
N ALA A 396 -16.46 15.76 -5.24
CA ALA A 396 -15.97 16.73 -6.21
C ALA A 396 -15.04 17.78 -5.58
N SER A 397 -15.33 18.21 -4.35
CA SER A 397 -14.47 19.09 -3.57
C SER A 397 -13.14 18.41 -3.24
N SER A 398 -13.14 17.18 -2.71
CA SER A 398 -11.94 16.39 -2.44
C SER A 398 -11.04 16.27 -3.67
N VAL A 399 -11.63 15.97 -4.83
CA VAL A 399 -10.93 15.90 -6.11
C VAL A 399 -10.28 17.25 -6.47
N SER A 400 -11.04 18.35 -6.40
CA SER A 400 -10.56 19.70 -6.72
C SER A 400 -9.44 20.18 -5.78
N GLN A 401 -9.57 19.93 -4.47
CA GLN A 401 -8.53 20.28 -3.50
C GLN A 401 -7.26 19.47 -3.78
N TYR A 402 -7.39 18.18 -4.09
CA TYR A 402 -6.23 17.35 -4.42
C TYR A 402 -5.52 17.80 -5.70
N ASP A 403 -6.26 18.20 -6.74
CA ASP A 403 -5.66 18.76 -7.96
C ASP A 403 -4.88 20.04 -7.67
N GLN A 404 -5.40 20.90 -6.79
CA GLN A 404 -4.69 22.10 -6.33
C GLN A 404 -3.40 21.74 -5.57
N ALA A 405 -3.42 20.69 -4.73
CA ALA A 405 -2.22 20.18 -4.08
C ALA A 405 -1.17 19.70 -5.10
N ARG A 406 -1.57 18.89 -6.08
CA ARG A 406 -0.67 18.38 -7.13
C ARG A 406 -0.10 19.51 -7.98
N ARG A 407 -0.90 20.53 -8.29
CA ARG A 407 -0.45 21.73 -9.00
C ARG A 407 0.60 22.49 -8.19
N ALA A 408 0.37 22.70 -6.89
CA ALA A 408 1.32 23.38 -6.00
C ALA A 408 2.65 22.62 -5.83
N LEU A 409 2.65 21.29 -5.96
CA LEU A 409 3.87 20.47 -5.90
C LEU A 409 4.52 20.21 -7.26
N SER A 410 3.90 20.63 -8.36
CA SER A 410 4.37 20.26 -9.70
C SER A 410 5.75 20.82 -10.06
N GLY A 411 6.15 21.98 -9.53
CA GLY A 411 7.51 22.50 -9.69
C GLY A 411 8.54 21.66 -8.93
N TYR A 412 8.22 21.29 -7.70
CA TYR A 412 9.05 20.36 -6.89
C TYR A 412 9.20 18.99 -7.54
N GLN A 413 8.10 18.45 -8.07
CA GLN A 413 8.11 17.17 -8.79
C GLN A 413 9.13 17.18 -9.92
N ILE A 414 9.16 18.24 -10.75
CA ILE A 414 10.11 18.34 -11.87
C ILE A 414 11.55 18.38 -11.40
N VAL A 415 11.84 19.13 -10.34
CA VAL A 415 13.20 19.22 -9.78
C VAL A 415 13.65 17.88 -9.21
N LEU A 416 12.78 17.18 -8.49
CA LEU A 416 13.10 15.85 -7.97
C LEU A 416 13.24 14.82 -9.10
N ASP A 417 12.41 14.91 -10.15
CA ASP A 417 12.55 14.09 -11.36
C ASP A 417 13.91 14.33 -12.04
N LEU A 418 14.38 15.59 -12.11
CA LEU A 418 15.71 15.96 -12.65
C LEU A 418 16.85 15.32 -11.84
N LEU A 419 16.74 15.30 -10.51
CA LEU A 419 17.74 14.68 -9.64
C LEU A 419 17.80 13.16 -9.85
N VAL A 420 16.66 12.50 -10.02
CA VAL A 420 16.61 11.06 -10.27
C VAL A 420 17.08 10.74 -11.69
N ALA A 421 16.68 11.53 -12.69
CA ALA A 421 16.97 11.30 -14.10
C ALA A 421 18.46 11.21 -14.44
N ARG A 422 19.35 11.80 -13.62
CA ARG A 422 20.81 11.65 -13.78
C ARG A 422 21.28 10.20 -13.76
N HIS A 423 20.54 9.32 -13.09
CA HIS A 423 20.82 7.88 -12.99
C HIS A 423 20.28 7.07 -14.17
N PHE A 424 19.52 7.71 -15.06
CA PHE A 424 18.72 7.06 -16.10
C PHE A 424 19.01 7.66 -17.49
N GLY A 425 20.30 7.75 -17.83
CA GLY A 425 20.76 8.19 -19.15
C GLY A 425 20.73 9.70 -19.39
N LEU A 426 20.42 10.53 -18.38
CA LEU A 426 20.40 12.00 -18.49
C LEU A 426 21.33 12.68 -17.45
N PRO A 427 22.66 12.47 -17.49
CA PRO A 427 23.58 12.92 -16.44
C PRO A 427 23.63 14.44 -16.23
N LEU A 428 23.30 15.23 -17.26
CA LEU A 428 23.25 16.70 -17.19
C LEU A 428 21.99 17.22 -16.49
N ALA A 429 20.99 16.36 -16.21
CA ALA A 429 19.74 16.76 -15.57
C ALA A 429 19.95 17.41 -14.19
N SER A 430 20.87 16.87 -13.39
CA SER A 430 21.16 17.43 -12.06
C SER A 430 21.96 18.73 -12.10
N ALA A 431 22.65 19.04 -13.20
CA ALA A 431 23.38 20.31 -13.33
C ALA A 431 22.42 21.50 -13.34
N LEU A 432 21.26 21.36 -14.02
CA LEU A 432 20.19 22.37 -14.01
C LEU A 432 19.70 22.69 -12.58
N VAL A 433 19.67 21.69 -11.70
CA VAL A 433 19.28 21.86 -10.30
C VAL A 433 20.39 22.56 -9.50
N ALA A 434 21.65 22.19 -9.74
CA ALA A 434 22.80 22.74 -9.01
C ALA A 434 23.09 24.21 -9.35
N GLU A 435 22.85 24.61 -10.60
CA GLU A 435 23.11 25.96 -11.12
C GLU A 435 21.89 26.90 -10.99
N GLY A 436 20.69 26.34 -10.83
CA GLY A 436 19.42 27.05 -10.93
C GLY A 436 18.96 27.81 -9.68
N SER A 437 19.74 28.79 -9.20
CA SER A 437 19.32 29.64 -8.06
C SER A 437 18.02 30.42 -8.30
N ASP A 438 17.63 30.62 -9.57
CA ASP A 438 16.48 31.43 -9.99
C ASP A 438 15.25 30.60 -10.43
N LEU A 439 15.24 29.27 -10.18
CA LEU A 439 14.12 28.40 -10.54
C LEU A 439 12.87 28.69 -9.70
N ASP A 440 11.73 28.97 -10.35
CA ASP A 440 10.45 29.19 -9.69
C ASP A 440 9.72 27.85 -9.49
N LEU A 441 9.74 27.33 -8.26
CA LEU A 441 9.14 26.04 -7.92
C LEU A 441 7.63 26.10 -7.62
N ALA A 442 6.98 27.26 -7.75
CA ALA A 442 5.61 27.44 -7.29
C ALA A 442 4.58 26.56 -8.00
N GLU A 443 4.79 26.33 -9.30
CA GLU A 443 4.03 25.41 -10.14
C GLU A 443 4.79 25.16 -11.45
N ARG A 444 4.44 24.09 -12.17
CA ARG A 444 5.06 23.70 -13.43
C ARG A 444 5.16 24.83 -14.46
N GLU A 445 4.09 25.61 -14.63
CA GLU A 445 4.10 26.70 -15.63
C GLU A 445 5.13 27.78 -15.29
N ARG A 446 5.29 28.10 -13.99
CA ARG A 446 6.29 29.07 -13.54
C ARG A 446 7.69 28.50 -13.64
N PHE A 447 7.87 27.23 -13.27
CA PHE A 447 9.13 26.52 -13.43
C PHE A 447 9.61 26.55 -14.88
N LEU A 448 8.74 26.25 -15.85
CA LEU A 448 9.10 26.28 -17.27
C LEU A 448 9.42 27.68 -17.80
N LYS A 449 8.84 28.72 -17.19
CA LYS A 449 9.13 30.13 -17.52
C LYS A 449 10.45 30.60 -16.94
N SER A 450 10.90 30.05 -15.79
CA SER A 450 12.20 30.39 -15.20
C SER A 450 13.39 29.77 -15.94
N LEU A 451 13.17 28.80 -16.84
CA LEU A 451 14.25 28.16 -17.61
C LEU A 451 14.89 29.09 -18.66
N HIS A 452 16.21 29.00 -18.79
CA HIS A 452 17.05 29.77 -19.71
C HIS A 452 17.13 29.10 -21.09
N GLY A 453 16.06 29.28 -21.88
CA GLY A 453 16.04 28.90 -23.29
C GLY A 453 15.46 27.51 -23.59
N ASP A 454 15.54 27.11 -24.86
CA ASP A 454 14.82 25.94 -25.37
C ASP A 454 15.48 24.60 -25.05
N GLU A 455 16.80 24.59 -24.80
CA GLU A 455 17.53 23.36 -24.46
C GLU A 455 17.11 22.81 -23.09
N GLU A 456 17.02 23.68 -22.07
CA GLU A 456 16.55 23.31 -20.74
C GLU A 456 15.09 22.82 -20.78
N ARG A 457 14.22 23.52 -21.53
CA ARG A 457 12.81 23.09 -21.71
C ARG A 457 12.71 21.71 -22.36
N ARG A 458 13.56 21.43 -23.36
CA ARG A 458 13.62 20.10 -24.01
C ARG A 458 14.15 19.04 -23.04
N LEU A 459 15.13 19.37 -22.21
CA LEU A 459 15.63 18.46 -21.18
C LEU A 459 14.53 18.11 -20.17
N VAL A 460 13.82 19.11 -19.64
CA VAL A 460 12.70 18.91 -18.71
C VAL A 460 11.61 18.06 -19.36
N ALA A 461 11.24 18.32 -20.61
CA ALA A 461 10.26 17.50 -21.32
C ALA A 461 10.72 16.02 -21.46
N LYS A 462 12.01 15.78 -21.74
CA LYS A 462 12.57 14.42 -21.78
C LYS A 462 12.50 13.74 -20.41
N VAL A 463 12.80 14.49 -19.34
CA VAL A 463 12.75 14.00 -17.96
C VAL A 463 11.32 13.68 -17.53
N GLU A 464 10.34 14.52 -17.83
CA GLU A 464 8.93 14.23 -17.54
C GLU A 464 8.43 12.97 -18.26
N VAL A 465 8.86 12.75 -19.51
CA VAL A 465 8.56 11.51 -20.24
C VAL A 465 9.21 10.32 -19.56
N LEU A 466 10.49 10.44 -19.19
CA LEU A 466 11.27 9.41 -18.51
C LEU A 466 10.64 9.00 -17.18
N ALA A 467 10.30 9.98 -16.34
CA ALA A 467 9.72 9.81 -15.02
C ALA A 467 8.36 9.10 -15.07
N ARG A 468 7.59 9.28 -16.16
CA ARG A 468 6.24 8.71 -16.32
C ARG A 468 6.23 7.35 -17.04
N ARG A 469 7.37 6.87 -17.52
CA ARG A 469 7.47 5.57 -18.19
C ARG A 469 6.92 4.44 -17.29
N PRO A 470 6.10 3.50 -17.82
CA PRO A 470 5.48 2.44 -17.01
C PRO A 470 6.47 1.59 -16.22
N ASP A 471 7.67 1.40 -16.75
CA ASP A 471 8.77 0.62 -16.13
C ASP A 471 9.55 1.40 -15.06
N ARG A 472 9.37 2.72 -14.96
CA ARG A 472 10.17 3.58 -14.07
C ARG A 472 9.35 4.29 -13.02
N ARG A 473 8.27 4.96 -13.42
CA ARG A 473 7.32 5.73 -12.59
C ARG A 473 7.96 6.33 -11.34
N PHE A 474 8.80 7.36 -11.50
CA PHE A 474 9.49 7.98 -10.36
C PHE A 474 8.47 8.39 -9.27
N PHE A 475 8.82 8.10 -8.01
CA PHE A 475 7.94 8.26 -6.88
C PHE A 475 8.68 8.93 -5.72
N HIS A 476 8.40 10.22 -5.51
CA HIS A 476 9.00 11.00 -4.43
C HIS A 476 8.07 11.01 -3.22
N TRP A 477 8.34 10.14 -2.24
CA TRP A 477 7.50 9.94 -1.05
C TRP A 477 7.04 11.24 -0.38
N GLU A 478 7.92 12.24 -0.28
CA GLU A 478 7.67 13.52 0.38
C GLU A 478 6.75 14.47 -0.42
N THR A 479 6.60 14.29 -1.75
CA THR A 479 5.62 15.03 -2.57
C THR A 479 4.34 14.24 -2.82
N GLU A 480 4.43 12.91 -2.75
CA GLU A 480 3.29 12.01 -2.95
C GLU A 480 2.42 11.93 -1.68
N PHE A 481 3.04 12.00 -0.50
CA PHE A 481 2.37 12.00 0.81
C PHE A 481 2.91 13.09 1.76
N PRO A 482 2.81 14.38 1.39
CA PRO A 482 3.44 15.47 2.13
C PRO A 482 3.01 15.55 3.62
N GLU A 483 1.75 15.24 3.91
CA GLU A 483 1.17 15.22 5.26
C GLU A 483 1.77 14.16 6.20
N VAL A 484 2.46 13.16 5.65
CA VAL A 484 3.16 12.10 6.40
C VAL A 484 4.54 12.56 6.87
N PHE A 485 5.20 13.43 6.10
CA PHE A 485 6.59 13.83 6.34
C PHE A 485 6.73 15.26 6.88
N PHE A 486 5.74 16.11 6.64
CA PHE A 486 5.75 17.52 7.04
C PHE A 486 4.65 17.85 8.05
N GLY A 487 4.91 18.86 8.86
CA GLY A 487 3.97 19.40 9.84
C GLY A 487 4.20 20.91 10.02
N PHE A 488 3.46 21.50 10.96
CA PHE A 488 3.56 22.92 11.29
C PHE A 488 4.29 23.12 12.63
N SER A 489 5.21 24.08 12.69
CA SER A 489 5.86 24.57 13.91
C SER A 489 5.47 26.02 14.23
N GLY A 490 5.60 26.42 15.51
CA GLY A 490 5.36 27.78 16.00
C GLY A 490 3.95 28.04 16.58
N VAL A 491 3.81 29.14 17.34
CA VAL A 491 2.58 29.52 18.09
C VAL A 491 1.36 29.74 17.18
N ASP A 492 1.60 30.12 15.91
CA ASP A 492 0.55 30.40 14.92
C ASP A 492 0.50 29.39 13.75
N GLY A 493 1.29 28.31 13.80
CA GLY A 493 1.26 27.24 12.79
C GLY A 493 1.68 27.64 11.36
N GLN A 494 2.43 28.74 11.18
CA GLN A 494 2.79 29.25 9.85
C GLN A 494 4.14 28.72 9.30
N GLN A 495 5.00 28.12 10.13
CA GLN A 495 6.26 27.55 9.67
C GLN A 495 6.09 26.06 9.35
N ILE A 496 6.51 25.63 8.16
CA ILE A 496 6.68 24.19 7.88
C ILE A 496 8.02 23.77 8.41
N GLU A 497 7.98 22.66 9.13
CA GLU A 497 9.16 21.86 9.31
C GLU A 497 8.88 20.41 8.95
N HIS A 498 9.93 19.72 8.50
CA HIS A 498 9.89 18.27 8.45
C HIS A 498 9.54 17.76 9.84
N ARG A 499 8.60 16.80 9.94
CA ARG A 499 8.05 16.34 11.22
C ARG A 499 9.13 15.93 12.22
N ASP A 500 10.23 15.34 11.75
CA ASP A 500 11.41 15.00 12.58
C ASP A 500 12.04 16.20 13.33
N ARG A 501 11.90 17.42 12.82
CA ARG A 501 12.41 18.65 13.46
C ARG A 501 11.41 19.23 14.47
N ILE A 502 10.10 19.04 14.23
CA ILE A 502 9.01 19.50 15.11
C ILE A 502 8.94 18.62 16.35
N GLU A 503 8.84 17.32 16.14
CA GLU A 503 8.76 16.30 17.17
C GLU A 503 9.71 15.18 16.76
N ALA A 504 10.73 14.93 17.59
CA ALA A 504 11.87 14.09 17.25
C ALA A 504 11.48 12.66 16.83
N GLY A 505 11.44 12.43 15.51
CA GLY A 505 11.11 11.14 14.91
C GLY A 505 9.63 10.93 14.58
N SER A 506 8.84 11.99 14.47
CA SER A 506 7.42 11.92 14.10
C SER A 506 7.15 11.86 12.58
N ALA A 507 8.18 12.03 11.73
CA ALA A 507 8.01 11.93 10.27
C ALA A 507 7.97 10.47 9.83
N GLY A 508 7.05 10.16 8.92
CA GLY A 508 6.90 8.82 8.34
C GLY A 508 5.65 8.08 8.80
N PHE A 509 5.51 6.86 8.33
CA PHE A 509 4.35 6.01 8.59
C PHE A 509 4.41 5.40 9.99
N ASP A 510 3.25 5.28 10.63
CA ASP A 510 3.08 4.55 11.88
C ASP A 510 3.36 3.07 11.70
N VAL A 511 2.87 2.53 10.58
CA VAL A 511 2.92 1.11 10.27
C VAL A 511 3.23 0.89 8.79
N VAL A 512 4.10 -0.08 8.50
CA VAL A 512 4.35 -0.61 7.16
C VAL A 512 4.07 -2.11 7.17
N VAL A 513 3.12 -2.56 6.36
CA VAL A 513 2.76 -3.97 6.19
C VAL A 513 2.89 -4.38 4.72
N GLY A 514 2.89 -5.68 4.45
CA GLY A 514 2.77 -6.16 3.07
C GLY A 514 3.45 -7.48 2.80
N ASN A 515 3.24 -7.95 1.57
CA ASN A 515 3.94 -9.06 0.96
C ASN A 515 4.80 -8.52 -0.20
N PRO A 516 6.03 -8.04 0.05
CA PRO A 516 6.86 -7.48 -1.02
C PRO A 516 7.27 -8.57 -2.01
N PRO A 517 7.49 -8.25 -3.30
CA PRO A 517 7.89 -9.23 -4.30
C PRO A 517 9.26 -9.87 -3.99
N TYR A 518 9.39 -11.18 -4.22
CA TYR A 518 10.58 -11.96 -3.82
C TYR A 518 11.68 -12.02 -4.87
N ASP A 519 11.34 -11.74 -6.13
CA ASP A 519 12.24 -11.95 -7.25
C ASP A 519 13.48 -11.05 -7.22
N VAL A 520 14.52 -11.56 -7.86
CA VAL A 520 15.65 -10.75 -8.31
C VAL A 520 15.09 -9.95 -9.48
N LEU A 521 15.21 -8.61 -9.44
CA LEU A 521 14.78 -7.69 -10.52
C LEU A 521 14.82 -8.41 -11.88
N ALA A 522 13.65 -8.74 -12.43
CA ALA A 522 13.46 -9.80 -13.42
C ALA A 522 13.95 -9.41 -14.83
N GLU A 523 15.26 -9.45 -15.05
CA GLU A 523 15.94 -9.06 -16.31
C GLU A 523 15.44 -9.83 -17.56
N LYS A 524 14.87 -11.03 -17.41
CA LYS A 524 14.50 -11.88 -18.55
C LYS A 524 13.00 -12.02 -18.83
N GLU A 525 12.13 -11.60 -17.90
CA GLU A 525 10.69 -11.89 -18.00
C GLU A 525 9.82 -10.63 -18.19
N LEU A 526 10.34 -9.43 -17.88
CA LEU A 526 9.58 -8.18 -17.99
C LEU A 526 9.85 -7.36 -19.26
N GLU A 527 10.84 -7.73 -20.09
CA GLU A 527 11.36 -6.88 -21.19
C GLU A 527 11.75 -5.45 -20.74
N ILE A 528 12.00 -5.25 -19.43
CA ILE A 528 12.43 -4.00 -18.84
C ILE A 528 13.94 -4.01 -18.74
N ASP A 529 14.58 -2.94 -19.24
CA ASP A 529 15.99 -2.67 -18.99
C ASP A 529 16.19 -2.28 -17.52
N LEU A 530 16.62 -3.25 -16.73
CA LEU A 530 16.83 -3.12 -15.29
C LEU A 530 18.23 -2.64 -14.94
N GLU A 531 19.14 -2.50 -15.91
CA GLU A 531 20.53 -2.08 -15.68
C GLU A 531 20.56 -0.69 -15.01
N GLU A 532 19.76 0.24 -15.50
CA GLU A 532 19.67 1.59 -14.92
C GLU A 532 19.03 1.59 -13.52
N ILE A 533 18.01 0.76 -13.28
CA ILE A 533 17.38 0.65 -11.95
C ILE A 533 18.35 0.00 -10.95
N LEU A 534 19.06 -1.05 -11.35
CA LEU A 534 20.11 -1.68 -10.55
C LEU A 534 21.27 -0.71 -10.28
N GLY A 535 21.64 0.11 -11.27
CA GLY A 535 22.64 1.17 -11.12
C GLY A 535 22.22 2.22 -10.10
N TYR A 536 20.97 2.69 -10.18
CA TYR A 536 20.38 3.61 -9.18
C TYR A 536 20.38 2.97 -7.78
N VAL A 537 19.82 1.77 -7.63
CA VAL A 537 19.74 1.06 -6.35
C VAL A 537 21.13 0.78 -5.77
N GLY A 538 22.09 0.41 -6.62
CA GLY A 538 23.47 0.17 -6.24
C GLY A 538 24.22 1.43 -5.80
N GLY A 539 23.81 2.60 -6.28
CA GLY A 539 24.37 3.90 -5.87
C GLY A 539 23.73 4.47 -4.60
N GLU A 540 22.47 4.18 -4.35
CA GLU A 540 21.70 4.78 -3.27
C GLU A 540 22.09 4.24 -1.87
N PRO A 541 22.45 5.11 -0.89
CA PRO A 541 22.89 4.67 0.43
C PRO A 541 21.86 3.87 1.22
N ILE A 542 20.57 4.17 1.05
CA ILE A 542 19.49 3.49 1.78
C ILE A 542 19.43 1.99 1.47
N TYR A 543 19.95 1.57 0.31
CA TYR A 543 19.94 0.17 -0.13
C TYR A 543 21.26 -0.55 0.12
N GLU A 544 22.24 0.10 0.76
CA GLU A 544 23.51 -0.52 1.15
C GLU A 544 23.31 -1.88 1.85
N PRO A 545 22.37 -2.04 2.81
CA PRO A 545 22.12 -3.32 3.47
C PRO A 545 21.64 -4.45 2.53
N ALA A 546 21.08 -4.11 1.37
CA ALA A 546 20.59 -5.07 0.39
C ALA A 546 21.66 -5.51 -0.62
N ARG A 547 22.81 -4.83 -0.69
CA ARG A 547 23.79 -4.96 -1.79
C ARG A 547 24.50 -6.30 -1.88
N LYS A 548 24.54 -7.08 -0.80
CA LYS A 548 25.28 -8.34 -0.81
C LYS A 548 24.62 -9.37 -1.73
N GLY A 549 25.39 -9.77 -2.74
CA GLY A 549 25.03 -10.64 -3.85
C GLY A 549 23.72 -10.29 -4.57
N LYS A 550 22.77 -11.21 -4.75
CA LYS A 550 21.61 -10.95 -5.62
C LYS A 550 20.71 -9.84 -5.07
N GLN A 551 20.34 -8.88 -5.91
CA GLN A 551 19.46 -7.76 -5.58
C GLN A 551 17.99 -8.19 -5.62
N ASN A 552 17.56 -8.93 -4.60
CA ASN A 552 16.15 -9.29 -4.43
C ASN A 552 15.30 -8.08 -4.04
N LEU A 553 14.14 -7.93 -4.66
CA LEU A 553 13.21 -6.81 -4.42
C LEU A 553 12.78 -6.72 -2.94
N TYR A 554 12.47 -7.84 -2.30
CA TYR A 554 12.08 -7.85 -0.89
C TYR A 554 13.12 -7.18 0.03
N LYS A 555 14.43 -7.32 -0.27
CA LYS A 555 15.50 -6.67 0.51
C LYS A 555 15.41 -5.14 0.37
N LEU A 556 15.16 -4.65 -0.84
CA LEU A 556 15.00 -3.23 -1.13
C LEU A 556 13.74 -2.65 -0.46
N PHE A 557 12.64 -3.40 -0.46
CA PHE A 557 11.41 -3.00 0.22
C PHE A 557 11.56 -2.97 1.75
N ILE A 558 12.35 -3.87 2.34
CA ILE A 558 12.66 -3.79 3.78
C ILE A 558 13.48 -2.52 4.07
N CYS A 559 14.54 -2.24 3.30
CA CYS A 559 15.32 -1.00 3.44
C CYS A 559 14.43 0.25 3.33
N ARG A 560 13.59 0.30 2.28
CA ARG A 560 12.67 1.42 2.06
C ARG A 560 11.66 1.56 3.19
N GLY A 561 11.01 0.46 3.60
CA GLY A 561 10.02 0.41 4.67
C GLY A 561 10.58 0.91 6.00
N VAL A 562 11.76 0.43 6.41
CA VAL A 562 12.45 0.93 7.62
C VAL A 562 12.77 2.42 7.49
N ARG A 563 13.19 2.90 6.31
CA ARG A 563 13.52 4.32 6.12
C ARG A 563 12.32 5.24 6.27
N ILE A 564 11.16 4.87 5.71
CA ILE A 564 9.92 5.70 5.70
C ILE A 564 9.04 5.52 6.94
N LEU A 565 9.35 4.59 7.84
CA LEU A 565 8.71 4.49 9.14
C LEU A 565 9.07 5.68 10.04
N ARG A 566 8.12 6.13 10.86
CA ARG A 566 8.43 7.02 11.98
C ARG A 566 9.15 6.28 13.11
N ARG A 567 9.77 7.03 14.03
CA ARG A 567 10.36 6.44 15.24
C ARG A 567 9.28 5.73 16.05
N CYS A 568 9.62 4.55 16.57
CA CYS A 568 8.70 3.63 17.24
C CYS A 568 7.58 3.05 16.36
N GLY A 569 7.50 3.45 15.08
CA GLY A 569 6.62 2.80 14.09
C GLY A 569 7.00 1.35 13.86
N ARG A 570 6.09 0.57 13.27
CA ARG A 570 6.24 -0.89 13.13
C ARG A 570 6.20 -1.35 11.69
N ILE A 571 7.05 -2.32 11.36
CA ILE A 571 7.07 -2.99 10.06
C ILE A 571 6.80 -4.47 10.22
N GLY A 572 6.00 -5.05 9.33
CA GLY A 572 5.73 -6.48 9.29
C GLY A 572 5.56 -6.98 7.87
N HIS A 573 6.46 -7.84 7.41
CA HIS A 573 6.38 -8.42 6.07
C HIS A 573 6.49 -9.95 6.12
N ILE A 574 5.82 -10.61 5.17
CA ILE A 574 6.11 -11.98 4.80
C ILE A 574 7.14 -12.01 3.66
N ILE A 575 8.24 -12.73 3.85
CA ILE A 575 9.41 -12.76 2.95
C ILE A 575 10.04 -14.16 2.91
N PRO A 576 11.03 -14.43 2.04
CA PRO A 576 11.77 -15.70 2.06
C PRO A 576 12.57 -15.91 3.37
N MET A 577 12.67 -17.17 3.83
CA MET A 577 13.46 -17.57 5.01
C MET A 577 14.97 -17.31 4.87
N ALA A 578 15.45 -16.91 3.69
CA ALA A 578 16.82 -16.45 3.50
C ALA A 578 17.22 -15.37 4.52
N LEU A 579 16.24 -14.57 5.01
CA LEU A 579 16.48 -13.63 6.10
C LEU A 579 17.14 -14.30 7.31
N LEU A 580 16.77 -15.52 7.70
CA LEU A 580 17.22 -16.10 8.98
C LEU A 580 18.71 -16.42 9.02
N GLY A 581 19.35 -16.77 7.90
CA GLY A 581 20.75 -17.21 7.94
C GLY A 581 21.54 -17.14 6.65
N ASP A 582 20.91 -16.83 5.52
CA ASP A 582 21.59 -16.78 4.22
C ASP A 582 22.58 -15.61 4.19
N ASP A 583 23.80 -15.86 3.73
CA ASP A 583 24.88 -14.88 3.63
C ASP A 583 24.47 -13.62 2.83
N GLN A 584 23.62 -13.79 1.81
CA GLN A 584 23.11 -12.72 0.95
C GLN A 584 22.18 -11.72 1.67
N ALA A 585 21.62 -12.10 2.81
CA ALA A 585 20.72 -11.29 3.61
C ALA A 585 21.39 -10.70 4.88
N VAL A 586 22.72 -10.84 5.03
CA VAL A 586 23.45 -10.38 6.22
C VAL A 586 23.30 -8.88 6.48
N GLY A 587 23.33 -8.05 5.44
CA GLY A 587 23.17 -6.60 5.60
C GLY A 587 21.76 -6.25 6.11
N ILE A 588 20.74 -6.90 5.56
CA ILE A 588 19.35 -6.76 6.02
C ILE A 588 19.19 -7.22 7.46
N ARG A 589 19.74 -8.39 7.84
CA ARG A 589 19.71 -8.87 9.23
C ARG A 589 20.37 -7.86 10.17
N LYS A 590 21.57 -7.37 9.83
CA LYS A 590 22.29 -6.38 10.62
C LYS A 590 21.47 -5.12 10.80
N MET A 591 20.93 -4.56 9.72
CA MET A 591 20.07 -3.38 9.76
C MET A 591 18.84 -3.61 10.66
N LEU A 592 18.14 -4.74 10.52
CA LEU A 592 16.98 -5.05 11.36
C LEU A 592 17.35 -5.24 12.84
N LEU A 593 18.53 -5.77 13.15
CA LEU A 593 18.99 -5.92 14.52
C LEU A 593 19.51 -4.60 15.11
N SER A 594 20.22 -3.77 14.34
CA SER A 594 20.90 -2.58 14.85
C SER A 594 20.06 -1.30 14.80
N GLU A 595 19.27 -1.11 13.73
CA GLU A 595 18.45 0.09 13.52
C GLU A 595 17.00 -0.10 13.98
N THR A 596 16.58 -1.34 14.12
CA THR A 596 15.24 -1.71 14.59
C THR A 596 15.31 -2.70 15.76
N SER A 597 14.16 -3.01 16.34
CA SER A 597 14.02 -3.98 17.41
C SER A 597 13.01 -5.02 16.94
N LEU A 598 13.53 -6.17 16.50
CA LEU A 598 12.71 -7.32 16.15
C LEU A 598 11.79 -7.64 17.33
N ARG A 599 10.56 -8.04 17.03
CA ARG A 599 9.54 -8.42 18.04
C ARG A 599 9.14 -9.87 17.87
N ALA A 600 9.01 -10.33 16.62
CA ALA A 600 8.69 -11.71 16.30
C ALA A 600 9.25 -12.13 14.93
N VAL A 601 9.59 -13.41 14.80
CA VAL A 601 9.88 -14.10 13.55
C VAL A 601 9.12 -15.42 13.55
N GLU A 602 8.19 -15.59 12.61
CA GLU A 602 7.42 -16.81 12.41
C GLU A 602 7.92 -17.49 11.12
N ALA A 603 8.50 -18.68 11.23
CA ALA A 603 9.19 -19.37 10.14
C ALA A 603 8.42 -20.59 9.63
N PHE A 604 8.31 -20.71 8.31
CA PHE A 604 7.58 -21.77 7.58
C PHE A 604 8.54 -22.50 6.62
N PRO A 605 9.30 -23.48 7.10
CA PRO A 605 10.34 -24.15 6.30
C PRO A 605 9.80 -25.03 5.17
N GLN A 606 8.52 -25.42 5.23
CA GLN A 606 7.89 -26.36 4.30
C GLN A 606 7.78 -25.73 2.89
N LYS A 607 8.59 -26.22 1.94
CA LYS A 607 8.56 -25.77 0.53
C LYS A 607 8.11 -26.84 -0.46
N ASP A 608 8.30 -28.12 -0.12
CA ASP A 608 8.17 -29.23 -1.06
C ASP A 608 6.74 -29.77 -1.20
N ASN A 609 5.90 -29.64 -0.18
CA ASN A 609 4.49 -30.05 -0.21
C ASN A 609 3.59 -28.81 -0.46
N PRO A 610 2.93 -28.68 -1.63
CA PRO A 610 2.05 -27.56 -1.94
C PRO A 610 0.92 -27.34 -0.93
N ARG A 611 0.39 -28.42 -0.34
CA ARG A 611 -0.69 -28.32 0.66
C ARG A 611 -0.23 -27.83 2.03
N ASN A 612 1.07 -27.91 2.30
CA ASN A 612 1.65 -27.61 3.60
C ASN A 612 2.61 -26.40 3.59
N ARG A 613 2.81 -25.77 2.43
CA ARG A 613 3.57 -24.52 2.28
C ARG A 613 2.61 -23.34 2.31
N VAL A 614 3.11 -22.16 2.66
CA VAL A 614 2.30 -20.93 2.79
C VAL A 614 1.65 -20.53 1.46
N PHE A 615 2.43 -20.49 0.39
CA PHE A 615 1.95 -20.15 -0.94
C PHE A 615 1.83 -21.42 -1.79
N GLU A 616 0.60 -21.88 -2.04
CA GLU A 616 0.34 -23.14 -2.74
C GLU A 616 1.03 -23.22 -4.11
N ASP A 617 1.21 -22.09 -4.80
CA ASP A 617 1.85 -22.02 -6.13
C ASP A 617 3.36 -21.75 -6.09
N ALA A 618 3.93 -21.34 -4.95
CA ALA A 618 5.31 -20.89 -4.86
C ALA A 618 6.20 -21.87 -4.07
N LYS A 619 7.20 -22.47 -4.74
CA LYS A 619 8.12 -23.45 -4.13
C LYS A 619 9.24 -22.78 -3.33
N LEU A 620 8.90 -22.13 -2.23
CA LEU A 620 9.87 -21.45 -1.37
C LEU A 620 9.50 -21.53 0.11
N SER A 621 10.51 -21.48 0.96
CA SER A 621 10.34 -21.39 2.42
C SER A 621 10.21 -19.92 2.80
N THR A 622 9.23 -19.59 3.63
CA THR A 622 8.88 -18.20 3.99
C THR A 622 8.98 -17.96 5.48
N CYS A 623 9.13 -16.69 5.86
CA CYS A 623 8.99 -16.24 7.23
C CYS A 623 8.25 -14.91 7.27
N VAL A 624 7.55 -14.67 8.36
CA VAL A 624 7.06 -13.35 8.75
C VAL A 624 8.05 -12.78 9.75
N PHE A 625 8.44 -11.52 9.59
CA PHE A 625 9.13 -10.78 10.65
C PHE A 625 8.29 -9.58 11.05
N ILE A 626 8.32 -9.26 12.35
CA ILE A 626 7.72 -8.06 12.95
C ILE A 626 8.85 -7.28 13.61
N SER A 627 8.96 -5.99 13.32
CA SER A 627 9.97 -5.12 13.93
C SER A 627 9.43 -3.73 14.27
N ALA A 628 10.01 -3.08 15.27
CA ALA A 628 9.74 -1.69 15.62
C ALA A 628 10.98 -0.82 15.35
N LYS A 629 10.81 0.37 14.78
CA LYS A 629 11.90 1.31 14.48
C LYS A 629 12.42 1.99 15.75
N THR A 630 13.21 1.24 16.50
CA THR A 630 13.91 1.64 17.72
C THR A 630 15.13 0.74 17.88
N ALA A 631 16.26 1.26 18.37
CA ALA A 631 17.51 0.49 18.53
C ALA A 631 17.58 -0.30 19.85
N GLU A 632 16.42 -0.62 20.44
CA GLU A 632 16.28 -1.31 21.73
C GLU A 632 16.76 -2.76 21.64
N ASN A 633 17.66 -3.16 22.55
CA ASN A 633 18.07 -4.56 22.72
C ASN A 633 17.03 -5.36 23.52
N ALA A 634 15.83 -5.49 22.94
CA ALA A 634 14.75 -6.28 23.51
C ALA A 634 14.86 -7.76 23.11
N GLU A 635 14.26 -8.62 23.91
CA GLU A 635 14.02 -10.01 23.52
C GLU A 635 12.95 -10.07 22.43
N PHE A 636 13.17 -10.95 21.45
CA PHE A 636 12.22 -11.24 20.40
C PHE A 636 12.03 -12.73 20.24
N ARG A 637 10.82 -13.13 19.85
CA ARG A 637 10.48 -14.54 19.64
C ARG A 637 10.85 -14.98 18.23
N SER A 638 11.57 -16.09 18.10
CA SER A 638 11.71 -16.83 16.85
C SER A 638 10.96 -18.15 16.99
N ARG A 639 10.07 -18.48 16.07
CA ARG A 639 9.23 -19.69 16.13
C ARG A 639 9.23 -20.38 14.77
N VAL A 640 9.22 -21.71 14.80
CA VAL A 640 9.23 -22.54 13.58
C VAL A 640 7.98 -23.39 13.55
N HIS A 641 7.20 -23.26 12.48
CA HIS A 641 5.94 -23.99 12.30
C HIS A 641 6.12 -25.32 11.57
N PRO A 642 5.32 -26.35 11.90
CA PRO A 642 5.36 -27.65 11.22
C PRO A 642 4.66 -27.63 9.84
N GLY A 643 3.88 -26.58 9.57
CA GLY A 643 3.14 -26.38 8.32
C GLY A 643 2.96 -24.90 8.01
N LYS A 644 1.95 -24.58 7.21
CA LYS A 644 1.66 -23.22 6.72
C LYS A 644 0.99 -22.29 7.74
N ASP A 645 0.48 -22.83 8.83
CA ASP A 645 -0.35 -22.09 9.79
C ASP A 645 0.47 -21.61 10.99
N ILE A 646 0.09 -20.45 11.54
CA ILE A 646 0.71 -19.89 12.75
C ILE A 646 0.12 -20.59 13.98
N GLU A 647 0.87 -21.54 14.53
CA GLU A 647 0.51 -22.29 15.73
C GLU A 647 1.21 -21.73 16.99
N PRO A 648 0.47 -21.22 18.00
CA PRO A 648 1.05 -20.71 19.24
C PRO A 648 1.81 -21.74 20.09
N SER A 649 1.59 -23.03 19.85
CA SER A 649 2.29 -24.15 20.49
C SER A 649 3.56 -24.60 19.77
N SER A 650 3.84 -24.08 18.58
CA SER A 650 5.04 -24.45 17.81
C SER A 650 6.32 -24.14 18.58
N PRO A 651 7.39 -24.94 18.39
CA PRO A 651 8.70 -24.68 18.97
C PRO A 651 9.15 -23.24 18.74
N SER A 652 9.53 -22.56 19.83
CA SER A 652 9.99 -21.18 19.79
C SER A 652 11.08 -20.94 20.81
N LEU A 653 11.90 -19.92 20.57
CA LEU A 653 12.90 -19.42 21.50
C LEU A 653 12.86 -17.89 21.57
N LEU A 654 13.42 -17.35 22.65
CA LEU A 654 13.67 -15.93 22.86
C LEU A 654 15.13 -15.62 22.56
N ILE A 655 15.34 -14.57 21.77
CA ILE A 655 16.64 -14.13 21.26
C ILE A 655 16.82 -12.65 21.57
N ARG A 656 18.04 -12.24 21.93
CA ARG A 656 18.44 -10.82 22.02
C ARG A 656 19.49 -10.52 20.96
N ARG A 657 19.49 -9.29 20.45
CA ARG A 657 20.50 -8.82 19.48
C ARG A 657 21.92 -9.07 19.98
N ILE A 658 22.21 -8.69 21.22
CA ILE A 658 23.57 -8.82 21.77
C ILE A 658 24.06 -10.27 21.80
N ASP A 659 23.16 -11.23 22.01
CA ASP A 659 23.49 -12.65 22.01
C ASP A 659 23.79 -13.15 20.58
N VAL A 660 23.05 -12.66 19.58
CA VAL A 660 23.30 -12.94 18.16
C VAL A 660 24.63 -12.34 17.70
N GLU A 661 24.92 -11.11 18.09
CA GLU A 661 26.18 -10.42 17.82
C GLU A 661 27.37 -11.13 18.46
N LEU A 662 27.20 -11.66 19.68
CA LEU A 662 28.21 -12.47 20.35
C LEU A 662 28.42 -13.83 19.68
N TYR A 663 27.33 -14.52 19.34
CA TYR A 663 27.37 -15.86 18.77
C TYR A 663 28.01 -15.87 17.38
N ALA A 664 27.59 -14.96 16.51
CA ALA A 664 28.10 -14.88 15.15
C ALA A 664 28.16 -13.43 14.64
N PRO A 665 29.17 -12.63 15.04
CA PRO A 665 29.26 -11.20 14.72
C PRO A 665 29.21 -10.87 13.22
N GLU A 666 29.77 -11.75 12.39
CA GLU A 666 29.80 -11.56 10.94
C GLU A 666 28.45 -11.80 10.27
N ASN A 667 27.77 -12.91 10.59
CA ASN A 667 26.56 -13.36 9.89
C ASN A 667 25.24 -13.00 10.60
N GLN A 668 25.29 -12.81 11.93
CA GLN A 668 24.17 -12.49 12.81
C GLN A 668 22.88 -13.27 12.53
N PRO A 669 22.90 -14.62 12.52
CA PRO A 669 21.76 -15.44 12.14
C PRO A 669 20.63 -15.35 13.19
N ILE A 670 19.39 -15.41 12.70
CA ILE A 670 18.21 -15.64 13.52
C ILE A 670 18.03 -17.16 13.60
N VAL A 671 18.48 -17.75 14.70
CA VAL A 671 18.57 -19.21 14.84
C VAL A 671 17.21 -19.87 15.01
N ALA A 672 17.15 -21.15 14.67
CA ALA A 672 16.01 -22.03 14.79
C ALA A 672 16.43 -23.31 15.53
N CYS A 673 16.52 -23.24 16.86
CA CYS A 673 16.90 -24.35 17.74
C CYS A 673 16.05 -24.33 19.03
N SER A 674 16.29 -25.24 19.97
CA SER A 674 15.63 -25.20 21.27
C SER A 674 16.14 -24.02 22.11
N GLN A 675 15.34 -23.54 23.07
CA GLN A 675 15.79 -22.52 24.02
C GLN A 675 17.04 -22.99 24.80
N GLU A 676 17.07 -24.27 25.20
CA GLU A 676 18.18 -24.85 25.95
C GLU A 676 19.49 -24.84 25.14
N ASP A 677 19.42 -25.19 23.86
CA ASP A 677 20.57 -25.17 22.95
C ASP A 677 21.07 -23.74 22.73
N TRP A 678 20.15 -22.79 22.55
CA TRP A 678 20.50 -21.38 22.38
C TRP A 678 21.18 -20.82 23.62
N ASP A 679 20.62 -21.05 24.81
CA ASP A 679 21.18 -20.60 26.08
C ASP A 679 22.55 -21.25 26.35
N LEU A 680 22.73 -22.51 25.95
CA LEU A 680 24.03 -23.18 26.02
C LEU A 680 25.03 -22.55 25.06
N ALA A 681 24.66 -22.32 23.81
CA ALA A 681 25.51 -21.71 22.80
C ALA A 681 25.97 -20.31 23.22
N VAL A 682 25.06 -19.48 23.74
CA VAL A 682 25.37 -18.14 24.26
C VAL A 682 26.35 -18.24 25.43
N ARG A 683 26.09 -19.10 26.43
CA ARG A 683 27.00 -19.30 27.58
C ARG A 683 28.39 -19.75 27.17
N ILE A 684 28.47 -20.67 26.20
CA ILE A 684 29.74 -21.15 25.64
C ILE A 684 30.52 -19.98 25.02
N MET A 685 29.87 -19.16 24.21
CA MET A 685 30.50 -18.01 23.56
C MET A 685 30.87 -16.91 24.57
N SER A 686 30.02 -16.65 25.57
CA SER A 686 30.30 -15.66 26.64
C SER A 686 31.49 -16.05 27.51
N SER A 687 31.91 -17.32 27.52
CA SER A 687 33.09 -17.76 28.28
C SER A 687 34.40 -17.15 27.79
N GLY A 688 34.44 -16.66 26.54
CA GLY A 688 35.66 -16.19 25.88
C GLY A 688 36.69 -17.28 25.59
N ARG A 689 36.37 -18.56 25.85
CA ARG A 689 37.28 -19.70 25.65
C ARG A 689 37.17 -20.32 24.26
N MET A 690 36.08 -20.04 23.54
CA MET A 690 35.89 -20.51 22.17
C MET A 690 36.50 -19.52 21.18
N ARG A 691 37.11 -20.06 20.14
CA ARG A 691 37.64 -19.29 19.01
C ARG A 691 37.15 -19.90 17.71
N ARG A 692 37.00 -19.10 16.66
CA ARG A 692 36.54 -19.59 15.36
C ARG A 692 37.65 -20.41 14.71
N LEU A 693 37.31 -21.54 14.08
CA LEU A 693 38.29 -22.36 13.37
C LEU A 693 39.05 -21.57 12.30
N GLY A 694 38.34 -20.64 11.63
CA GLY A 694 38.90 -19.70 10.66
C GLY A 694 40.04 -18.80 11.19
N GLU A 695 40.18 -18.65 12.51
CA GLU A 695 41.29 -17.91 13.13
C GLU A 695 42.59 -18.73 13.16
N TYR A 696 42.51 -20.06 13.02
CA TYR A 696 43.67 -20.96 13.07
C TYR A 696 44.00 -21.59 11.73
N ALA A 697 42.99 -21.80 10.88
CA ALA A 697 43.15 -22.42 9.57
C ALA A 697 42.14 -21.84 8.58
N THR A 698 42.60 -21.64 7.34
CA THR A 698 41.68 -21.42 6.22
C THR A 698 40.86 -22.69 6.02
N ALA A 699 39.56 -22.61 6.23
CA ALA A 699 38.64 -23.71 5.94
C ALA A 699 37.97 -23.44 4.58
N TYR A 700 38.18 -24.33 3.62
CA TYR A 700 37.49 -24.28 2.34
C TYR A 700 36.16 -25.03 2.42
N GLN A 701 35.19 -24.60 1.61
CA GLN A 701 33.88 -25.25 1.55
C GLN A 701 34.04 -26.73 1.18
N GLY A 702 33.56 -27.63 2.07
CA GLY A 702 33.65 -29.07 1.90
C GLY A 702 34.83 -29.75 2.62
N GLU A 703 35.76 -29.00 3.22
CA GLU A 703 36.86 -29.59 4.01
C GLU A 703 36.42 -30.05 5.40
N VAL A 704 35.42 -29.38 5.97
CA VAL A 704 34.76 -29.84 7.19
C VAL A 704 33.48 -30.55 6.76
N ASN A 705 33.42 -31.86 7.00
CA ASN A 705 32.20 -32.63 6.78
C ASN A 705 31.18 -32.26 7.86
N GLU A 706 30.27 -31.34 7.53
CA GLU A 706 29.16 -30.93 8.40
C GLU A 706 27.94 -31.88 8.32
N THR A 707 28.03 -32.97 7.54
CA THR A 707 26.95 -33.96 7.51
C THR A 707 27.06 -34.90 8.71
N THR A 708 25.97 -35.01 9.47
CA THR A 708 25.83 -35.98 10.57
C THR A 708 25.65 -37.42 10.07
N ASP A 709 25.68 -37.64 8.76
CA ASP A 709 25.47 -38.94 8.13
C ASP A 709 26.80 -39.70 7.99
N GLY A 710 27.13 -40.50 9.01
CA GLY A 710 28.38 -41.26 9.12
C GLY A 710 28.65 -42.29 8.02
N LYS A 711 27.79 -42.39 7.00
CA LYS A 711 27.96 -43.31 5.85
C LYS A 711 28.41 -42.63 4.56
N ARG A 712 28.48 -41.30 4.50
CA ARG A 712 28.94 -40.54 3.33
C ARG A 712 30.27 -39.79 3.55
N GLY A 713 31.02 -40.17 4.59
CA GLY A 713 32.38 -39.71 4.86
C GLY A 713 33.42 -40.59 4.18
#